data_AF-A0A9P2YGM2-F1
#
_entry.id   AF-A0A9P2YGM2-F1
#
_cell.length_a   1.000
_cell.length_b   1.000
_cell.length_c   1.000
_cell.angle_alpha   90.00
_cell.angle_beta   90.00
_cell.angle_gamma   90.00
#
_symmetry.space_group_name_H-M   'P 1'
#
loop_
_entity.id
_entity.type
_entity.pdbx_description
1 polymer ?
#
loop_
_entity_poly.entity_id
_entity_poly.type
_entity_poly.pdbx_seq_one_letter_code
_entity_poly.pdbx_strand_id
1 'polypeptide(L)'
;MTSSLLPILPVVDDVLFNFAQSDGFWANLAIAFGTSYDVVKATELQQQWKSRNFSQIPPIEVLSDEVLGTANGAYASSTNKIYLSASFLNTASSAAIVNVILEEIGHYVDAQINQVDSAGDEGAIFAELVQGNSLDVATLDALRAENDQTTIIVNGEIIQVEQANFTGTNGNDNITGTSASDNIFGLDGNDTLSGLGGNDYLYGGNGNDSLDGGSEDDYLDGGAGSDTIDGGSGNDRLYLDYSAQITPITITYTDTQVVTSGVGDTFKAIEGINLLSGSGADNLNFIASSLNSNIQGGGGNDFIALGSGNDFLYGQDGNDTLNAGGGRDRLEGGDGDDLISGGAGDDGDDYDWQNNFGLYGGDGNDTLNGEAGNDELYGGNGNDILNGGSEDDYLDGGAGSDTIDGGSGNDRLYLDYSAQITPITITYTDTQVVTSGVGDTFKAIEGINLLSGSGADNLNFIASSLNSNIQGGGGNDFIALGSGNDFLYGQDGNDTLNAGGGRDRLEGGDGDDLISGGAGDDGDDYDWQNNFGLYGGDGNDTLNGEAGNDELYGGNNNDTLQGTNNGIGEQDYLQGGTGNDRFILADTTNTFYDDGNRTLPGTSDYATIADFNTTDDIIQLRGSSGDYLLSVSGSNTNLYINKPGTEPDELIAVINNQTALSLTASYFSYVSSPTLPSITLAVAPSSVTEDGTTNLVYTFTRTGVTTNSLTVNYTVEGTATNGTDYASIPTSVTFAAGSSTATVTIDPTADTIVESNETVILTLAAGTGYTIGTTTPVTGTINNDDTTVTSQLSINDITVVEGKDNNAILTVTVDNPNSQPITFNYTTAPINATANVDYTSKTGTITIAANTSTATISIPILNDNLNEPDEAFTVTLSNPVNATINPEGGIGEVIITDTWQSSLTRTLPNNVENLRLIGSNNINGTGNAGNNNITGNNGINQINGGAGIDTLTGGLGADTFIFQFGQSTISASDRITDFAINSDKIDLLTQGGTAMNAPSSFSRAANSTVTTLQNLVNQVFTDANGAITGNQGLGVNSAALVQVTTGAIAGTYLVINDSAAGFQSSNDLLINITGFTGTLPALGNIPVGNFFV
;
A
#
# COMPACT_ATOMS: atom_id res chain seq x y z
N MET A 1 -69.57 17.77 31.10
CA MET A 1 -70.05 16.80 30.11
C MET A 1 -70.20 17.49 28.77
N THR A 2 -69.37 17.11 27.80
CA THR A 2 -69.43 17.58 26.40
C THR A 2 -70.64 16.98 25.67
N SER A 3 -70.99 17.49 24.49
CA SER A 3 -72.08 16.94 23.66
C SER A 3 -71.79 15.54 23.13
N SER A 4 -70.53 15.12 23.08
CA SER A 4 -70.07 13.80 22.62
C SER A 4 -70.21 12.70 23.69
N LEU A 5 -70.06 13.03 24.98
CA LEU A 5 -70.16 12.07 26.10
C LEU A 5 -71.59 11.67 26.45
N LEU A 6 -72.54 12.60 26.35
CA LEU A 6 -73.92 12.40 26.81
C LEU A 6 -74.64 11.18 26.16
N PRO A 7 -74.49 10.88 24.86
CA PRO A 7 -75.07 9.67 24.26
C PRO A 7 -74.26 8.38 24.50
N ILE A 8 -73.02 8.46 24.98
CA ILE A 8 -72.09 7.32 25.11
C ILE A 8 -72.22 6.61 26.45
N LEU A 9 -72.41 7.34 27.56
CA LEU A 9 -72.49 6.75 28.90
C LEU A 9 -73.55 5.65 29.05
N PRO A 10 -74.77 5.77 28.47
CA PRO A 10 -75.74 4.68 28.51
C PRO A 10 -75.28 3.39 27.83
N VAL A 11 -74.40 3.49 26.83
CA VAL A 11 -73.83 2.34 26.11
C VAL A 11 -72.82 1.61 27.00
N VAL A 12 -71.95 2.36 27.69
CA VAL A 12 -71.01 1.82 28.68
C VAL A 12 -71.76 1.10 29.81
N ASP A 13 -72.80 1.74 30.36
CA ASP A 13 -73.68 1.16 31.38
C ASP A 13 -74.33 -0.16 30.89
N ASP A 14 -74.77 -0.22 29.63
CA ASP A 14 -75.35 -1.42 29.04
C ASP A 14 -74.32 -2.55 28.90
N VAL A 15 -73.07 -2.24 28.51
CA VAL A 15 -71.96 -3.21 28.45
C VAL A 15 -71.71 -3.81 29.83
N LEU A 16 -71.54 -2.97 30.86
CA LEU A 16 -71.30 -3.42 32.23
C LEU A 16 -72.49 -4.21 32.81
N PHE A 17 -73.72 -3.78 32.53
CA PHE A 17 -74.94 -4.51 32.91
C PHE A 17 -75.00 -5.91 32.29
N ASN A 18 -74.66 -6.02 31.01
CA ASN A 18 -74.66 -7.30 30.29
C ASN A 18 -73.55 -8.21 30.79
N PHE A 19 -72.33 -7.67 30.96
CA PHE A 19 -71.20 -8.41 31.51
C PHE A 19 -71.48 -8.95 32.91
N ALA A 20 -72.07 -8.13 33.80
CA ALA A 20 -72.41 -8.54 35.16
C ALA A 20 -73.37 -9.74 35.20
N GLN A 21 -74.23 -9.89 34.18
CA GLN A 21 -75.18 -11.00 34.06
C GLN A 21 -74.62 -12.22 33.31
N SER A 22 -73.44 -12.09 32.70
CA SER A 22 -72.85 -13.16 31.90
C SER A 22 -72.39 -14.35 32.76
N ASP A 23 -72.48 -15.55 32.19
CA ASP A 23 -71.93 -16.76 32.81
C ASP A 23 -70.39 -16.72 32.89
N GLY A 24 -69.76 -15.87 32.09
CA GLY A 24 -68.31 -15.66 32.02
C GLY A 24 -67.74 -14.66 33.03
N PHE A 25 -68.57 -13.97 33.82
CA PHE A 25 -68.16 -12.86 34.70
C PHE A 25 -66.92 -13.20 35.55
N TRP A 26 -66.96 -14.32 36.29
CA TRP A 26 -65.86 -14.70 37.19
C TRP A 26 -64.62 -15.18 36.45
N ALA A 27 -64.79 -15.82 35.29
CA ALA A 27 -63.67 -16.30 34.49
C ALA A 27 -62.92 -15.13 33.85
N ASN A 28 -63.66 -14.15 33.31
CA ASN A 28 -63.09 -12.96 32.70
C ASN A 28 -62.40 -12.05 33.73
N LEU A 29 -62.98 -11.88 34.93
CA LEU A 29 -62.30 -11.19 36.05
C LEU A 29 -60.99 -11.89 36.44
N ALA A 30 -60.96 -13.22 36.41
CA ALA A 30 -59.74 -13.96 36.72
C ALA A 30 -58.67 -13.87 35.62
N ILE A 31 -59.07 -13.63 34.37
CA ILE A 31 -58.14 -13.39 33.26
C ILE A 31 -57.58 -11.97 33.32
N ALA A 32 -58.43 -10.98 33.64
CA ALA A 32 -58.08 -9.56 33.71
C ALA A 32 -57.28 -9.18 34.96
N PHE A 33 -57.61 -9.71 36.14
CA PHE A 33 -57.10 -9.23 37.44
C PHE A 33 -56.47 -10.34 38.31
N GLY A 34 -56.15 -11.47 37.68
CA GLY A 34 -55.64 -12.66 38.35
C GLY A 34 -56.64 -13.38 39.27
N THR A 35 -56.19 -14.42 39.99
CA THR A 35 -57.07 -15.27 40.82
C THR A 35 -57.16 -14.87 42.30
N SER A 36 -56.50 -13.77 42.70
CA SER A 36 -56.25 -13.42 44.11
C SER A 36 -56.88 -12.08 44.54
N TYR A 37 -58.09 -11.77 44.07
CA TYR A 37 -58.85 -10.55 44.40
C TYR A 37 -59.91 -10.73 45.51
N ASP A 38 -60.40 -9.62 46.09
CA ASP A 38 -61.49 -9.57 47.07
C ASP A 38 -62.85 -9.91 46.42
N VAL A 39 -63.19 -11.21 46.46
CA VAL A 39 -64.45 -11.75 45.91
C VAL A 39 -65.70 -11.12 46.54
N VAL A 40 -65.63 -10.61 47.78
CA VAL A 40 -66.78 -9.97 48.43
C VAL A 40 -67.08 -8.64 47.75
N LYS A 41 -66.07 -7.79 47.56
CA LYS A 41 -66.22 -6.52 46.83
C LYS A 41 -66.58 -6.74 45.37
N ALA A 42 -65.97 -7.71 44.70
CA ALA A 42 -66.33 -8.07 43.33
C ALA A 42 -67.80 -8.52 43.21
N THR A 43 -68.31 -9.26 44.21
CA THR A 43 -69.74 -9.63 44.28
C THR A 43 -70.63 -8.41 44.47
N GLU A 44 -70.22 -7.45 45.32
CA GLU A 44 -70.97 -6.21 45.55
C GLU A 44 -71.06 -5.36 44.27
N LEU A 45 -69.95 -5.17 43.55
CA LEU A 45 -69.91 -4.50 42.25
C LEU A 45 -70.81 -5.22 41.23
N GLN A 46 -70.74 -6.55 41.14
CA GLN A 46 -71.58 -7.35 40.24
C GLN A 46 -73.08 -7.15 40.54
N GLN A 47 -73.49 -7.14 41.81
CA GLN A 47 -74.89 -6.95 42.19
C GLN A 47 -75.38 -5.52 41.90
N GLN A 48 -74.53 -4.53 42.11
CA GLN A 48 -74.83 -3.13 41.77
C GLN A 48 -75.05 -2.97 40.26
N TRP A 49 -74.13 -3.48 39.44
CA TRP A 49 -74.26 -3.46 37.98
C TRP A 49 -75.49 -4.24 37.49
N LYS A 50 -75.79 -5.42 38.06
CA LYS A 50 -77.04 -6.17 37.77
C LYS A 50 -78.31 -5.38 38.08
N SER A 51 -78.26 -4.48 39.05
CA SER A 51 -79.38 -3.60 39.39
C SER A 51 -79.42 -2.30 38.59
N ARG A 52 -78.52 -2.13 37.60
CA ARG A 52 -78.27 -0.87 36.87
C ARG A 52 -77.96 0.30 37.79
N ASN A 53 -77.33 0.01 38.93
CA ASN A 53 -76.78 1.03 39.80
C ASN A 53 -75.29 1.19 39.47
N PHE A 54 -74.95 2.32 38.84
CA PHE A 54 -73.60 2.70 38.44
C PHE A 54 -73.08 3.92 39.21
N SER A 55 -73.75 4.29 40.31
CA SER A 55 -73.38 5.46 41.13
C SER A 55 -71.99 5.37 41.77
N GLN A 56 -71.43 4.16 41.85
CA GLN A 56 -70.08 3.87 42.33
C GLN A 56 -69.00 4.11 41.27
N ILE A 57 -69.37 4.15 39.97
CA ILE A 57 -68.41 4.42 38.91
C ILE A 57 -67.89 5.85 39.09
N PRO A 58 -66.58 6.08 39.03
CA PRO A 58 -65.98 7.40 39.14
C PRO A 58 -66.61 8.41 38.16
N PRO A 59 -66.85 9.66 38.57
CA PRO A 59 -67.30 10.69 37.66
C PRO A 59 -66.22 11.01 36.62
N ILE A 60 -66.65 11.24 35.38
CA ILE A 60 -65.78 11.58 34.25
C ILE A 60 -65.59 13.10 34.17
N GLU A 61 -64.33 13.53 34.11
CA GLU A 61 -63.89 14.89 33.89
C GLU A 61 -63.13 14.99 32.56
N VAL A 62 -63.33 16.07 31.81
CA VAL A 62 -62.65 16.28 30.52
C VAL A 62 -61.60 17.35 30.71
N LEU A 63 -60.36 17.02 30.38
CA LEU A 63 -59.21 17.91 30.51
C LEU A 63 -58.66 18.26 29.13
N SER A 64 -57.94 19.38 29.02
CA SER A 64 -57.19 19.72 27.81
C SER A 64 -56.00 18.77 27.63
N ASP A 65 -55.54 18.65 26.40
CA ASP A 65 -54.39 17.82 26.05
C ASP A 65 -53.09 18.35 26.71
N GLU A 66 -53.03 19.66 27.01
CA GLU A 66 -51.98 20.28 27.85
C GLU A 66 -51.83 19.63 29.24
N VAL A 67 -52.88 18.96 29.74
CA VAL A 67 -52.90 18.38 31.09
C VAL A 67 -52.78 16.86 31.06
N LEU A 68 -53.38 16.20 30.05
CA LEU A 68 -53.33 14.74 29.90
C LEU A 68 -52.21 14.26 28.96
N GLY A 69 -51.44 15.17 28.36
CA GLY A 69 -50.53 14.85 27.29
C GLY A 69 -51.29 14.26 26.11
N THR A 70 -50.76 13.18 25.54
CA THR A 70 -51.41 12.45 24.45
C THR A 70 -52.25 11.25 24.93
N ALA A 71 -52.49 11.12 26.24
CA ALA A 71 -53.36 10.08 26.81
C ALA A 71 -54.83 10.28 26.45
N ASN A 72 -55.50 9.21 26.02
CA ASN A 72 -56.93 9.25 25.68
C ASN A 72 -57.84 9.23 26.91
N GLY A 73 -57.40 8.55 27.97
CA GLY A 73 -58.08 8.39 29.25
C GLY A 73 -57.09 8.23 30.42
N ALA A 74 -57.61 8.37 31.64
CA ALA A 74 -56.89 8.05 32.87
C ALA A 74 -57.81 7.89 34.09
N TYR A 75 -57.61 6.87 34.93
CA TYR A 75 -58.28 6.71 36.21
C TYR A 75 -57.37 7.11 37.38
N ALA A 76 -57.79 8.10 38.16
CA ALA A 76 -57.09 8.51 39.37
C ALA A 76 -57.76 7.93 40.62
N SER A 77 -57.09 6.97 41.26
CA SER A 77 -57.53 6.37 42.53
C SER A 77 -57.57 7.35 43.71
N SER A 78 -56.68 8.36 43.71
CA SER A 78 -56.58 9.41 44.75
C SER A 78 -57.81 10.30 44.82
N THR A 79 -58.34 10.71 43.66
CA THR A 79 -59.53 11.56 43.53
C THR A 79 -60.80 10.77 43.23
N ASN A 80 -60.66 9.48 42.91
CA ASN A 80 -61.70 8.60 42.42
C ASN A 80 -62.46 9.24 41.26
N LYS A 81 -61.73 9.59 40.19
CA LYS A 81 -62.24 10.21 38.96
C LYS A 81 -61.63 9.54 37.73
N ILE A 82 -62.40 9.54 36.64
CA ILE A 82 -61.90 9.22 35.30
C ILE A 82 -61.69 10.52 34.55
N TYR A 83 -60.54 10.70 33.92
CA TYR A 83 -60.22 11.83 33.08
C TYR A 83 -60.21 11.38 31.61
N LEU A 84 -60.69 12.22 30.71
CA LEU A 84 -60.64 11.98 29.27
C LEU A 84 -60.07 13.20 28.55
N SER A 85 -59.29 12.96 27.50
CA SER A 85 -58.75 14.01 26.65
C SER A 85 -59.86 14.73 25.88
N ALA A 86 -59.78 16.07 25.85
CA ALA A 86 -60.67 16.89 25.06
C ALA A 86 -60.46 16.68 23.55
N SER A 87 -59.23 16.50 23.06
CA SER A 87 -58.98 16.21 21.65
C SER A 87 -59.52 14.85 21.25
N PHE A 88 -59.25 13.81 22.06
CA PHE A 88 -59.75 12.45 21.85
C PHE A 88 -61.28 12.43 21.71
N LEU A 89 -61.99 13.11 22.62
CA LEU A 89 -63.46 13.20 22.57
C LEU A 89 -64.02 13.93 21.36
N ASN A 90 -63.21 14.73 20.66
CA ASN A 90 -63.60 15.48 19.48
C ASN A 90 -63.32 14.71 18.17
N THR A 91 -62.35 13.78 18.17
CA THR A 91 -61.88 13.08 16.98
C THR A 91 -62.24 11.59 16.96
N ALA A 92 -62.37 10.96 18.13
CA ALA A 92 -62.55 9.52 18.24
C ALA A 92 -63.96 9.05 17.88
N SER A 93 -64.03 7.81 17.39
CA SER A 93 -65.32 7.15 17.14
C SER A 93 -66.04 6.84 18.46
N SER A 94 -67.37 6.73 18.44
CA SER A 94 -68.12 6.35 19.64
C SER A 94 -67.69 4.99 20.21
N ALA A 95 -67.20 4.06 19.37
CA ALA A 95 -66.67 2.78 19.82
C ALA A 95 -65.33 2.94 20.56
N ALA A 96 -64.42 3.75 20.02
CA ALA A 96 -63.14 4.04 20.67
C ALA A 96 -63.34 4.73 22.03
N ILE A 97 -64.27 5.67 22.12
CA ILE A 97 -64.59 6.34 23.40
C ILE A 97 -65.20 5.36 24.41
N VAL A 98 -66.03 4.41 23.97
CA VAL A 98 -66.57 3.36 24.85
C VAL A 98 -65.45 2.46 25.37
N ASN A 99 -64.51 2.05 24.50
CA ASN A 99 -63.38 1.21 24.89
C ASN A 99 -62.54 1.88 25.99
N VAL A 100 -62.07 3.11 25.75
CA VAL A 100 -61.25 3.85 26.71
C VAL A 100 -62.00 4.02 28.04
N ILE A 101 -63.29 4.37 28.03
CA ILE A 101 -64.05 4.49 29.29
C ILE A 101 -64.15 3.14 30.03
N LEU A 102 -64.33 2.02 29.32
CA LEU A 102 -64.41 0.70 29.94
C LEU A 102 -63.08 0.26 30.54
N GLU A 103 -61.99 0.62 29.88
CA GLU A 103 -60.62 0.43 30.33
C GLU A 103 -60.33 1.19 31.62
N GLU A 104 -60.67 2.48 31.68
CA GLU A 104 -60.56 3.27 32.91
C GLU A 104 -61.44 2.75 34.05
N ILE A 105 -62.59 2.16 33.71
CA ILE A 105 -63.44 1.46 34.68
C ILE A 105 -62.78 0.15 35.14
N GLY A 106 -62.03 -0.52 34.27
CA GLY A 106 -61.19 -1.67 34.62
C GLY A 106 -60.17 -1.32 35.70
N HIS A 107 -59.42 -0.23 35.54
CA HIS A 107 -58.48 0.25 36.57
C HIS A 107 -59.19 0.65 37.87
N TYR A 108 -60.40 1.25 37.79
CA TYR A 108 -61.22 1.50 38.98
C TYR A 108 -61.61 0.20 39.68
N VAL A 109 -62.07 -0.81 38.93
CA VAL A 109 -62.51 -2.10 39.46
C VAL A 109 -61.35 -2.80 40.13
N ASP A 110 -60.19 -2.83 39.48
CA ASP A 110 -58.97 -3.39 40.04
C ASP A 110 -58.62 -2.74 41.38
N ALA A 111 -58.54 -1.40 41.43
CA ALA A 111 -58.28 -0.65 42.66
C ALA A 111 -59.30 -0.89 43.80
N GLN A 112 -60.52 -1.37 43.48
CA GLN A 112 -61.48 -1.77 44.50
C GLN A 112 -61.23 -3.18 45.02
N ILE A 113 -60.93 -4.14 44.15
CA ILE A 113 -60.94 -5.58 44.47
C ILE A 113 -59.54 -6.14 44.76
N ASN A 114 -58.49 -5.55 44.20
CA ASN A 114 -57.09 -5.86 44.47
C ASN A 114 -56.49 -4.79 45.40
N GLN A 115 -55.75 -5.23 46.44
CA GLN A 115 -55.06 -4.33 47.38
C GLN A 115 -53.54 -4.28 47.16
N VAL A 116 -53.04 -5.18 46.32
CA VAL A 116 -51.66 -5.24 45.87
C VAL A 116 -51.76 -5.29 44.36
N ASP A 117 -51.32 -4.22 43.73
CA ASP A 117 -51.23 -4.05 42.28
C ASP A 117 -50.23 -5.08 41.72
N SER A 118 -50.65 -5.91 40.77
CA SER A 118 -49.79 -6.91 40.13
C SER A 118 -49.47 -6.44 38.71
N ALA A 119 -48.22 -6.62 38.26
CA ALA A 119 -47.86 -6.29 36.88
C ALA A 119 -48.74 -7.04 35.87
N GLY A 120 -49.37 -6.30 34.95
CA GLY A 120 -50.30 -6.81 33.93
C GLY A 120 -51.78 -6.87 34.35
N ASP A 121 -52.18 -6.13 35.40
CA ASP A 121 -53.59 -5.99 35.84
C ASP A 121 -54.29 -4.85 35.04
N GLU A 122 -54.36 -5.02 33.72
CA GLU A 122 -54.71 -3.93 32.80
C GLU A 122 -56.23 -3.69 32.64
N GLY A 123 -56.62 -2.42 32.68
CA GLY A 123 -57.94 -1.95 32.26
C GLY A 123 -58.26 -2.35 30.82
N ALA A 124 -57.25 -2.39 29.94
CA ALA A 124 -57.35 -2.83 28.55
C ALA A 124 -57.92 -4.25 28.40
N ILE A 125 -57.39 -5.20 29.18
CA ILE A 125 -57.87 -6.59 29.18
C ILE A 125 -59.32 -6.64 29.67
N PHE A 126 -59.64 -5.86 30.70
CA PHE A 126 -61.01 -5.75 31.18
C PHE A 126 -61.95 -5.17 30.11
N ALA A 127 -61.55 -4.13 29.38
CA ALA A 127 -62.33 -3.49 28.33
C ALA A 127 -62.65 -4.43 27.15
N GLU A 128 -61.72 -5.29 26.77
CA GLU A 128 -61.94 -6.30 25.75
C GLU A 128 -62.89 -7.41 26.24
N LEU A 129 -62.63 -7.94 27.43
CA LEU A 129 -63.40 -9.07 27.98
C LEU A 129 -64.82 -8.67 28.42
N VAL A 130 -65.03 -7.45 28.90
CA VAL A 130 -66.35 -6.92 29.32
C VAL A 130 -67.27 -6.73 28.11
N GLN A 131 -66.70 -6.45 26.94
CA GLN A 131 -67.42 -6.36 25.68
C GLN A 131 -67.69 -7.74 25.04
N GLY A 132 -67.10 -8.80 25.60
CA GLY A 132 -67.30 -10.18 25.17
C GLY A 132 -66.34 -10.64 24.08
N ASN A 133 -65.25 -9.91 23.85
CA ASN A 133 -64.20 -10.32 22.93
C ASN A 133 -63.38 -11.47 23.54
N SER A 134 -62.85 -12.34 22.68
CA SER A 134 -61.95 -13.42 23.10
C SER A 134 -60.54 -13.05 22.71
N LEU A 135 -59.64 -13.01 23.69
CA LEU A 135 -58.22 -12.74 23.48
C LEU A 135 -57.49 -14.06 23.23
N ASP A 136 -56.67 -14.13 22.18
CA ASP A 136 -55.73 -15.23 22.02
C ASP A 136 -54.51 -15.04 22.93
N VAL A 137 -53.66 -16.06 23.02
CA VAL A 137 -52.51 -16.03 23.93
C VAL A 137 -51.55 -14.89 23.59
N ALA A 138 -51.30 -14.61 22.31
CA ALA A 138 -50.38 -13.56 21.90
C ALA A 138 -50.93 -12.15 22.21
N THR A 139 -52.22 -11.93 21.98
CA THR A 139 -52.89 -10.66 22.29
C THR A 139 -52.98 -10.46 23.81
N LEU A 140 -53.29 -11.52 24.56
CA LEU A 140 -53.34 -11.47 26.02
C LEU A 140 -51.95 -11.24 26.63
N ASP A 141 -50.89 -11.82 26.06
CA ASP A 141 -49.52 -11.61 26.55
C ASP A 141 -49.01 -10.20 26.18
N ALA A 142 -49.39 -9.66 25.01
CA ALA A 142 -49.08 -8.28 24.63
C ALA A 142 -49.79 -7.27 25.55
N LEU A 143 -51.09 -7.45 25.77
CA LEU A 143 -51.88 -6.62 26.69
C LEU A 143 -51.50 -6.79 28.17
N ARG A 144 -50.68 -7.79 28.54
CA ARG A 144 -50.14 -7.94 29.91
C ARG A 144 -48.75 -7.33 30.07
N ALA A 145 -48.09 -7.05 28.95
CA ALA A 145 -46.77 -6.44 28.91
C ALA A 145 -46.84 -4.92 28.84
N GLU A 146 -47.95 -4.38 28.31
CA GLU A 146 -48.39 -3.00 28.55
C GLU A 146 -48.45 -2.78 30.06
N ASN A 147 -47.75 -1.78 30.57
CA ASN A 147 -47.60 -1.54 32.00
C ASN A 147 -47.69 -0.04 32.26
N ASP A 148 -48.75 0.41 32.95
CA ASP A 148 -49.09 1.80 33.22
C ASP A 148 -48.17 2.50 34.24
N GLN A 149 -46.91 2.73 33.87
CA GLN A 149 -45.95 3.35 34.79
C GLN A 149 -45.75 4.86 34.62
N THR A 150 -46.42 5.54 33.67
CA THR A 150 -46.29 7.00 33.58
C THR A 150 -47.31 7.72 34.46
N THR A 151 -46.81 8.69 35.22
CA THR A 151 -47.64 9.54 36.08
C THR A 151 -47.62 10.99 35.64
N ILE A 152 -48.78 11.61 35.53
CA ILE A 152 -48.94 13.06 35.35
C ILE A 152 -49.37 13.71 36.67
N ILE A 153 -49.06 14.99 36.86
CA ILE A 153 -49.48 15.76 38.04
C ILE A 153 -50.59 16.73 37.66
N VAL A 154 -51.79 16.50 38.17
CA VAL A 154 -52.94 17.41 37.97
C VAL A 154 -53.31 18.04 39.30
N ASN A 155 -53.19 19.37 39.39
CA ASN A 155 -53.45 20.15 40.63
C ASN A 155 -52.64 19.69 41.86
N GLY A 156 -51.45 19.10 41.65
CA GLY A 156 -50.56 18.63 42.72
C GLY A 156 -50.77 17.19 43.16
N GLU A 157 -51.59 16.40 42.45
CA GLU A 157 -51.80 14.98 42.70
C GLU A 157 -51.34 14.13 41.51
N ILE A 158 -50.76 12.96 41.81
CA ILE A 158 -50.19 11.98 40.86
C ILE A 158 -51.33 11.15 40.26
N ILE A 159 -51.37 11.05 38.92
CA ILE A 159 -52.36 10.30 38.13
C ILE A 159 -51.62 9.38 37.17
N GLN A 160 -51.95 8.09 37.12
CA GLN A 160 -51.42 7.15 36.13
C GLN A 160 -52.12 7.36 34.77
N VAL A 161 -51.39 7.34 33.65
CA VAL A 161 -51.97 7.47 32.29
C VAL A 161 -51.37 6.45 31.33
N GLU A 162 -52.15 6.01 30.35
CA GLU A 162 -51.74 5.06 29.32
C GLU A 162 -51.27 5.83 28.06
N GLN A 163 -50.08 5.51 27.53
CA GLN A 163 -49.69 6.00 26.20
C GLN A 163 -48.68 5.14 25.44
N ALA A 164 -48.96 5.03 24.14
CA ALA A 164 -48.24 4.23 23.15
C ALA A 164 -47.62 5.05 21.98
N ASN A 165 -47.24 6.33 22.16
CA ASN A 165 -46.38 7.09 21.20
C ASN A 165 -45.79 8.35 21.87
N PHE A 166 -44.47 8.51 21.82
CA PHE A 166 -43.71 9.65 22.39
C PHE A 166 -43.54 10.79 21.38
N THR A 167 -44.65 11.35 20.87
CA THR A 167 -44.61 12.51 19.97
C THR A 167 -45.00 13.78 20.72
N GLY A 168 -44.12 14.78 20.67
CA GLY A 168 -44.32 16.12 21.20
C GLY A 168 -45.31 16.96 20.39
N THR A 169 -45.31 18.24 20.70
CA THR A 169 -46.08 19.31 20.10
C THR A 169 -45.14 20.27 19.35
N ASN A 170 -45.67 21.35 18.77
CA ASN A 170 -44.81 22.38 18.17
C ASN A 170 -44.33 23.43 19.19
N GLY A 171 -44.20 23.06 20.47
CA GLY A 171 -43.66 23.91 21.51
C GLY A 171 -42.72 23.12 22.40
N ASN A 172 -42.01 23.78 23.31
CA ASN A 172 -41.00 23.12 24.14
C ASN A 172 -41.58 21.99 25.01
N ASP A 173 -41.19 20.77 24.71
CA ASP A 173 -41.63 19.56 25.37
C ASP A 173 -40.55 18.91 26.23
N ASN A 174 -40.98 18.12 27.21
CA ASN A 174 -40.09 17.31 28.04
C ASN A 174 -40.64 15.88 28.06
N ILE A 175 -40.02 15.01 27.29
CA ILE A 175 -40.48 13.66 26.98
C ILE A 175 -39.46 12.66 27.49
N THR A 176 -39.91 11.70 28.28
CA THR A 176 -39.08 10.60 28.79
C THR A 176 -39.71 9.29 28.38
N GLY A 177 -38.93 8.44 27.72
CA GLY A 177 -39.24 7.10 27.28
C GLY A 177 -39.36 6.09 28.42
N THR A 178 -39.28 4.83 28.06
CA THR A 178 -39.39 3.64 28.90
C THR A 178 -38.07 2.88 28.94
N SER A 179 -38.05 1.70 29.57
CA SER A 179 -36.88 0.82 29.51
C SER A 179 -36.96 -0.17 28.33
N ALA A 180 -37.73 0.15 27.30
CA ALA A 180 -37.86 -0.63 26.07
C ALA A 180 -37.62 0.29 24.88
N SER A 181 -37.27 -0.28 23.73
CA SER A 181 -37.04 0.48 22.49
C SER A 181 -38.21 1.39 22.11
N ASP A 182 -37.95 2.69 22.11
CA ASP A 182 -38.89 3.76 21.88
C ASP A 182 -38.62 4.53 20.59
N ASN A 183 -39.65 5.22 20.10
CA ASN A 183 -39.50 6.23 19.04
C ASN A 183 -40.05 7.56 19.58
N ILE A 184 -39.15 8.53 19.77
CA ILE A 184 -39.43 9.82 20.38
C ILE A 184 -39.24 10.94 19.36
N PHE A 185 -40.24 11.81 19.21
CA PHE A 185 -40.22 12.93 18.25
C PHE A 185 -40.58 14.24 18.96
N GLY A 186 -39.68 15.23 18.99
CA GLY A 186 -39.89 16.56 19.59
C GLY A 186 -40.79 17.46 18.74
N LEU A 187 -40.49 17.55 17.43
CA LEU A 187 -41.14 18.40 16.42
C LEU A 187 -40.57 19.83 16.35
N ASP A 188 -41.34 20.87 16.68
CA ASP A 188 -40.80 22.24 16.74
C ASP A 188 -40.74 22.62 18.22
N GLY A 189 -39.70 23.29 18.69
CA GLY A 189 -39.59 23.62 20.11
C GLY A 189 -38.14 23.61 20.56
N ASN A 190 -37.90 23.93 21.82
CA ASN A 190 -36.64 23.54 22.44
C ASN A 190 -36.99 22.41 23.40
N ASP A 191 -36.82 21.20 22.93
CA ASP A 191 -37.33 19.98 23.53
C ASP A 191 -36.28 19.30 24.41
N THR A 192 -36.72 18.50 25.35
CA THR A 192 -35.86 17.64 26.18
C THR A 192 -36.37 16.21 26.07
N LEU A 193 -35.59 15.35 25.41
CA LEU A 193 -35.94 13.97 25.08
C LEU A 193 -34.98 13.03 25.82
N SER A 194 -35.51 11.98 26.46
CA SER A 194 -34.70 10.95 27.12
C SER A 194 -35.24 9.56 26.81
N GLY A 195 -34.40 8.66 26.29
CA GLY A 195 -34.76 7.28 25.95
C GLY A 195 -34.84 6.36 27.17
N LEU A 196 -33.89 6.51 28.10
CA LEU A 196 -33.64 5.67 29.28
C LEU A 196 -32.96 4.35 28.95
N GLY A 197 -33.66 3.34 28.44
CA GLY A 197 -33.02 2.09 28.08
C GLY A 197 -33.79 1.30 27.05
N GLY A 198 -33.09 0.45 26.31
CA GLY A 198 -33.61 -0.10 25.06
C GLY A 198 -32.93 0.60 23.89
N ASN A 199 -33.07 0.04 22.69
CA ASN A 199 -32.53 0.69 21.47
C ASN A 199 -33.54 1.72 20.97
N ASP A 200 -33.28 3.00 21.21
CA ASP A 200 -34.24 4.10 20.99
C ASP A 200 -33.94 4.90 19.73
N TYR A 201 -34.98 5.55 19.18
CA TYR A 201 -34.84 6.56 18.13
C TYR A 201 -35.34 7.91 18.65
N LEU A 202 -34.45 8.90 18.77
CA LEU A 202 -34.75 10.24 19.27
C LEU A 202 -34.57 11.27 18.16
N TYR A 203 -35.64 12.00 17.84
CA TYR A 203 -35.65 13.09 16.85
C TYR A 203 -36.07 14.41 17.51
N GLY A 204 -35.15 15.38 17.62
CA GLY A 204 -35.41 16.72 18.17
C GLY A 204 -36.35 17.53 17.29
N GLY A 205 -35.88 17.86 16.09
CA GLY A 205 -36.68 18.55 15.08
C GLY A 205 -36.19 19.99 14.88
N ASN A 206 -37.05 21.00 14.98
CA ASN A 206 -36.62 22.40 14.86
C ASN A 206 -36.50 23.06 16.23
N GLY A 207 -35.37 23.67 16.51
CA GLY A 207 -35.10 24.48 17.70
C GLY A 207 -33.93 23.90 18.47
N ASN A 208 -33.68 24.37 19.70
CA ASN A 208 -32.49 23.95 20.45
C ASN A 208 -32.85 22.84 21.43
N ASP A 209 -32.61 21.60 21.02
CA ASP A 209 -33.09 20.40 21.68
C ASP A 209 -32.02 19.76 22.58
N SER A 210 -32.46 18.96 23.55
CA SER A 210 -31.60 18.18 24.45
C SER A 210 -32.00 16.72 24.39
N LEU A 211 -31.16 15.85 23.84
CA LEU A 211 -31.40 14.43 23.66
C LEU A 211 -30.45 13.60 24.55
N ASP A 212 -30.98 12.62 25.26
CA ASP A 212 -30.25 11.65 26.10
C ASP A 212 -30.72 10.23 25.75
N GLY A 213 -29.91 9.45 25.01
CA GLY A 213 -30.26 8.09 24.56
C GLY A 213 -30.46 7.16 25.75
N GLY A 214 -29.40 6.99 26.54
CA GLY A 214 -29.47 6.32 27.83
C GLY A 214 -28.63 5.06 27.84
N SER A 215 -29.26 3.89 27.74
CA SER A 215 -28.53 2.61 27.76
C SER A 215 -29.00 1.68 26.66
N GLU A 216 -28.08 0.89 26.13
CA GLU A 216 -28.23 0.10 24.89
C GLU A 216 -27.98 0.96 23.65
N ASP A 217 -28.34 0.50 22.45
CA ASP A 217 -27.82 1.07 21.20
C ASP A 217 -28.84 2.05 20.58
N ASP A 218 -28.57 3.35 20.65
CA ASP A 218 -29.53 4.40 20.28
C ASP A 218 -29.22 5.09 18.93
N TYR A 219 -30.26 5.68 18.32
CA TYR A 219 -30.15 6.55 17.15
C TYR A 219 -30.67 7.94 17.47
N LEU A 220 -29.82 8.96 17.31
CA LEU A 220 -30.11 10.33 17.71
C LEU A 220 -30.01 11.29 16.51
N ASP A 221 -30.99 12.16 16.37
CA ASP A 221 -31.06 13.24 15.37
C ASP A 221 -31.57 14.51 16.05
N GLY A 222 -30.69 15.50 16.25
CA GLY A 222 -31.07 16.79 16.84
C GLY A 222 -31.98 17.60 15.91
N GLY A 223 -31.83 17.44 14.60
CA GLY A 223 -32.49 18.26 13.60
C GLY A 223 -31.83 19.63 13.43
N ALA A 224 -32.63 20.68 13.28
CA ALA A 224 -32.17 22.02 13.00
C ALA A 224 -32.14 22.87 14.28
N GLY A 225 -30.96 23.30 14.70
CA GLY A 225 -30.84 24.24 15.80
C GLY A 225 -29.45 24.28 16.40
N SER A 226 -29.38 24.36 17.73
CA SER A 226 -28.13 24.20 18.47
C SER A 226 -28.43 23.27 19.64
N ASP A 227 -28.19 21.99 19.39
CA ASP A 227 -28.69 20.88 20.18
C ASP A 227 -27.66 20.36 21.16
N THR A 228 -28.10 19.61 22.17
CA THR A 228 -27.25 18.95 23.16
C THR A 228 -27.59 17.48 23.17
N ILE A 229 -26.66 16.62 22.75
CA ILE A 229 -26.89 15.21 22.48
C ILE A 229 -25.95 14.37 23.36
N ASP A 230 -26.49 13.35 24.02
CA ASP A 230 -25.76 12.37 24.82
C ASP A 230 -26.24 10.99 24.40
N GLY A 231 -25.40 10.17 23.76
CA GLY A 231 -25.79 8.79 23.42
C GLY A 231 -25.96 7.94 24.67
N GLY A 232 -25.11 8.17 25.68
CA GLY A 232 -25.16 7.46 26.95
C GLY A 232 -24.23 6.26 26.96
N SER A 233 -24.79 5.06 27.12
CA SER A 233 -24.00 3.82 27.20
C SER A 233 -24.50 2.77 26.23
N GLY A 234 -23.64 2.39 25.29
CA GLY A 234 -23.99 1.40 24.29
C GLY A 234 -23.20 1.68 23.03
N ASN A 235 -23.76 1.30 21.88
CA ASN A 235 -23.25 1.61 20.55
C ASN A 235 -24.19 2.62 19.89
N ASP A 236 -23.96 3.90 20.13
CA ASP A 236 -24.89 4.96 19.76
C ASP A 236 -24.52 5.60 18.42
N ARG A 237 -25.55 5.95 17.64
CA ARG A 237 -25.40 6.53 16.30
C ARG A 237 -26.04 7.90 16.19
N LEU A 238 -25.28 8.87 15.69
CA LEU A 238 -25.74 10.24 15.49
C LEU A 238 -25.93 10.56 14.01
N TYR A 239 -27.05 11.19 13.67
CA TYR A 239 -27.29 11.79 12.37
C TYR A 239 -27.14 13.30 12.41
N LEU A 240 -26.45 13.86 11.42
CA LEU A 240 -26.24 15.30 11.26
C LEU A 240 -26.44 15.66 9.78
N ASP A 241 -27.32 16.63 9.51
CA ASP A 241 -27.50 17.20 8.16
C ASP A 241 -27.13 18.69 8.15
N TYR A 242 -25.93 18.95 7.64
CA TYR A 242 -25.40 20.30 7.40
C TYR A 242 -25.26 20.61 5.91
N SER A 243 -25.92 19.86 5.03
CA SER A 243 -25.83 20.02 3.57
C SER A 243 -26.20 21.42 3.07
N ALA A 244 -26.98 22.17 3.84
CA ALA A 244 -27.35 23.55 3.52
C ALA A 244 -26.27 24.60 3.89
N GLN A 245 -25.20 24.20 4.59
CA GLN A 245 -24.13 25.12 5.00
C GLN A 245 -23.22 25.48 3.84
N ILE A 246 -22.73 26.71 3.84
CA ILE A 246 -21.85 27.27 2.79
C ILE A 246 -20.54 27.84 3.36
N THR A 247 -20.34 27.67 4.66
CA THR A 247 -19.16 28.15 5.38
C THR A 247 -18.50 26.97 6.08
N PRO A 248 -17.16 26.97 6.21
CA PRO A 248 -16.42 25.91 6.90
C PRO A 248 -17.02 25.52 8.25
N ILE A 249 -17.20 24.22 8.43
CA ILE A 249 -17.58 23.55 9.67
C ILE A 249 -16.32 22.93 10.26
N THR A 250 -16.20 22.96 11.58
CA THR A 250 -15.15 22.23 12.29
C THR A 250 -15.78 21.38 13.38
N ILE A 251 -15.48 20.09 13.37
CA ILE A 251 -15.87 19.10 14.36
C ILE A 251 -14.63 18.31 14.74
N THR A 252 -14.37 18.19 16.04
CA THR A 252 -13.20 17.46 16.55
C THR A 252 -13.64 16.56 17.69
N TYR A 253 -13.91 15.31 17.36
CA TYR A 253 -14.31 14.21 18.22
C TYR A 253 -13.16 13.20 18.33
N THR A 254 -12.20 13.57 19.17
CA THR A 254 -10.94 12.83 19.40
C THR A 254 -10.88 12.13 20.76
N ASP A 255 -11.77 12.49 21.68
CA ASP A 255 -12.06 11.78 22.92
C ASP A 255 -13.58 11.82 23.17
N THR A 256 -14.12 10.89 23.97
CA THR A 256 -15.57 10.78 24.22
C THR A 256 -16.15 11.94 25.08
N GLN A 257 -15.50 13.10 25.08
CA GLN A 257 -15.99 14.30 25.76
C GLN A 257 -16.96 15.11 24.90
N VAL A 258 -17.59 16.11 25.54
CA VAL A 258 -18.53 17.02 24.87
C VAL A 258 -17.80 17.79 23.78
N VAL A 259 -18.19 17.53 22.53
CA VAL A 259 -17.77 18.27 21.35
C VAL A 259 -18.79 19.35 21.03
N THR A 260 -18.36 20.45 20.40
CA THR A 260 -19.25 21.47 19.85
C THR A 260 -19.01 21.57 18.35
N SER A 261 -20.05 21.38 17.52
CA SER A 261 -19.98 21.60 16.09
C SER A 261 -19.83 23.10 15.79
N GLY A 262 -19.22 23.43 14.66
CA GLY A 262 -19.09 24.83 14.20
C GLY A 262 -20.42 25.58 14.02
N VAL A 263 -21.54 24.85 13.99
CA VAL A 263 -22.90 25.39 13.83
C VAL A 263 -23.70 25.48 15.15
N GLY A 264 -23.18 24.93 16.25
CA GLY A 264 -23.68 25.16 17.61
C GLY A 264 -24.15 23.92 18.37
N ASP A 265 -24.25 22.76 17.71
CA ASP A 265 -24.63 21.50 18.34
C ASP A 265 -23.52 20.97 19.24
N THR A 266 -23.90 20.23 20.28
CA THR A 266 -22.96 19.56 21.17
C THR A 266 -23.30 18.10 21.34
N PHE A 267 -22.32 17.22 21.30
CA PHE A 267 -22.54 15.78 21.46
C PHE A 267 -21.38 15.07 22.19
N LYS A 268 -21.68 13.92 22.81
CA LYS A 268 -20.71 13.01 23.45
C LYS A 268 -21.28 11.59 23.48
N ALA A 269 -20.42 10.60 23.78
CA ALA A 269 -20.77 9.19 23.88
C ALA A 269 -21.50 8.71 22.60
N ILE A 270 -20.84 8.91 21.46
CA ILE A 270 -21.31 8.48 20.15
C ILE A 270 -20.22 7.60 19.53
N GLU A 271 -20.60 6.44 19.02
CA GLU A 271 -19.68 5.46 18.46
C GLU A 271 -19.74 5.41 16.93
N GLY A 272 -20.84 5.85 16.29
CA GLY A 272 -20.98 5.94 14.84
C GLY A 272 -21.68 7.21 14.35
N ILE A 273 -21.30 7.72 13.18
CA ILE A 273 -21.79 9.00 12.64
C ILE A 273 -22.36 8.83 11.23
N ASN A 274 -23.50 9.44 10.96
CA ASN A 274 -23.97 9.72 9.61
C ASN A 274 -24.01 11.24 9.41
N LEU A 275 -23.17 11.79 8.53
CA LEU A 275 -23.03 13.23 8.34
C LEU A 275 -23.11 13.62 6.86
N LEU A 276 -23.94 14.60 6.56
CA LEU A 276 -23.95 15.31 5.27
C LEU A 276 -23.41 16.71 5.50
N SER A 277 -22.22 17.02 5.00
CA SER A 277 -21.63 18.35 5.13
C SER A 277 -21.95 19.27 3.94
N GLY A 278 -21.58 20.54 4.08
CA GLY A 278 -22.00 21.63 3.21
C GLY A 278 -21.06 21.84 2.01
N SER A 279 -20.99 23.09 1.54
CA SER A 279 -20.07 23.52 0.46
C SER A 279 -18.88 24.37 0.97
N GLY A 280 -18.59 24.28 2.27
CA GLY A 280 -17.43 24.92 2.89
C GLY A 280 -16.26 23.96 2.95
N ALA A 281 -15.03 24.49 3.01
CA ALA A 281 -13.85 23.66 3.31
C ALA A 281 -13.89 23.21 4.78
N ASP A 282 -14.44 22.03 5.03
CA ASP A 282 -14.83 21.52 6.33
C ASP A 282 -13.70 20.70 6.98
N ASN A 283 -13.67 20.66 8.31
CA ASN A 283 -12.71 19.86 9.08
C ASN A 283 -13.48 18.95 10.05
N LEU A 284 -13.58 17.68 9.68
CA LEU A 284 -14.45 16.67 10.24
C LEU A 284 -13.59 15.54 10.82
N ASN A 285 -13.17 15.70 12.07
CA ASN A 285 -12.35 14.70 12.76
C ASN A 285 -13.21 13.93 13.77
N PHE A 286 -13.40 12.64 13.52
CA PHE A 286 -14.15 11.69 14.35
C PHE A 286 -13.32 10.46 14.73
N ILE A 287 -12.00 10.59 14.90
CA ILE A 287 -11.10 9.46 15.20
C ILE A 287 -11.45 8.66 16.48
N ALA A 288 -12.34 9.17 17.33
CA ALA A 288 -12.85 8.44 18.50
C ALA A 288 -14.07 7.55 18.19
N SER A 289 -14.61 7.56 16.97
CA SER A 289 -15.65 6.61 16.54
C SER A 289 -15.10 5.19 16.49
N SER A 290 -15.96 4.22 16.74
CA SER A 290 -15.59 2.80 16.71
C SER A 290 -16.55 1.92 15.92
N LEU A 291 -17.58 2.52 15.33
CA LEU A 291 -18.58 1.88 14.48
C LEU A 291 -18.62 2.55 13.12
N ASN A 292 -19.19 1.79 12.17
CA ASN A 292 -19.43 2.20 10.80
C ASN A 292 -20.10 3.58 10.70
N SER A 293 -19.38 4.49 10.08
CA SER A 293 -19.78 5.87 9.82
C SER A 293 -19.96 6.10 8.33
N ASN A 294 -20.81 7.07 7.98
CA ASN A 294 -21.04 7.48 6.60
C ASN A 294 -20.97 9.01 6.55
N ILE A 295 -19.93 9.53 5.91
CA ILE A 295 -19.71 10.98 5.82
C ILE A 295 -19.57 11.41 4.37
N GLN A 296 -20.27 12.49 4.03
CA GLN A 296 -20.14 13.21 2.77
C GLN A 296 -19.59 14.62 3.04
N GLY A 297 -18.44 14.96 2.44
CA GLY A 297 -17.79 16.27 2.55
C GLY A 297 -18.57 17.37 1.84
N GLY A 298 -19.06 17.06 0.63
CA GLY A 298 -19.98 17.93 -0.11
C GLY A 298 -19.24 18.80 -1.11
N GLY A 299 -18.77 19.98 -0.73
CA GLY A 299 -17.89 20.71 -1.63
C GLY A 299 -16.97 21.65 -0.88
N GLY A 300 -15.86 22.02 -1.50
CA GLY A 300 -14.76 22.64 -0.78
C GLY A 300 -13.62 21.66 -0.60
N ASN A 301 -12.56 22.08 0.08
CA ASN A 301 -11.42 21.20 0.34
C ASN A 301 -11.55 20.70 1.76
N ASP A 302 -12.06 19.50 1.93
CA ASP A 302 -12.49 18.94 3.19
C ASP A 302 -11.39 18.07 3.81
N PHE A 303 -11.31 18.10 5.13
CA PHE A 303 -10.51 17.15 5.90
C PHE A 303 -11.46 16.23 6.67
N ILE A 304 -11.43 14.94 6.40
CA ILE A 304 -12.26 13.94 7.05
C ILE A 304 -11.38 12.84 7.62
N ALA A 305 -11.45 12.60 8.92
CA ALA A 305 -10.69 11.56 9.60
C ALA A 305 -11.58 10.76 10.55
N LEU A 306 -11.60 9.44 10.41
CA LEU A 306 -12.40 8.52 11.21
C LEU A 306 -11.54 7.60 12.09
N GLY A 307 -12.23 6.86 12.95
CA GLY A 307 -11.62 5.97 13.95
C GLY A 307 -11.53 4.54 13.44
N SER A 308 -12.05 3.58 14.21
CA SER A 308 -12.24 2.22 13.68
C SER A 308 -13.68 2.02 13.21
N GLY A 309 -13.94 1.09 12.31
CA GLY A 309 -15.26 0.83 11.77
C GLY A 309 -15.15 0.33 10.34
N ASN A 310 -16.26 -0.11 9.74
CA ASN A 310 -16.31 -0.25 8.28
C ASN A 310 -17.04 0.97 7.74
N ASP A 311 -16.27 1.98 7.39
CA ASP A 311 -16.71 3.33 7.15
C ASP A 311 -16.90 3.62 5.66
N PHE A 312 -17.73 4.61 5.36
CA PHE A 312 -17.93 5.15 4.02
C PHE A 312 -17.63 6.65 4.02
N LEU A 313 -16.64 7.06 3.24
CA LEU A 313 -16.26 8.46 3.06
C LEU A 313 -16.41 8.87 1.60
N TYR A 314 -17.03 10.03 1.36
CA TYR A 314 -17.07 10.64 0.04
C TYR A 314 -16.76 12.14 0.11
N GLY A 315 -15.64 12.57 -0.48
CA GLY A 315 -15.21 13.97 -0.55
C GLY A 315 -16.16 14.85 -1.35
N GLN A 316 -16.47 14.44 -2.59
CA GLN A 316 -17.23 15.17 -3.63
C GLN A 316 -16.41 16.26 -4.34
N ASP A 317 -16.83 17.53 -4.29
CA ASP A 317 -16.20 18.59 -5.10
C ASP A 317 -15.07 19.27 -4.33
N GLY A 318 -13.81 19.14 -4.75
CA GLY A 318 -12.67 19.89 -4.24
C GLY A 318 -11.48 18.97 -3.92
N ASN A 319 -10.41 19.56 -3.38
CA ASN A 319 -9.22 18.77 -3.05
C ASN A 319 -9.30 18.33 -1.59
N ASP A 320 -9.74 17.11 -1.37
CA ASP A 320 -10.11 16.56 -0.07
C ASP A 320 -8.96 15.75 0.55
N THR A 321 -9.04 15.56 1.86
CA THR A 321 -8.14 14.68 2.62
C THR A 321 -8.98 13.73 3.45
N LEU A 322 -8.99 12.45 3.08
CA LEU A 322 -9.82 11.41 3.66
C LEU A 322 -8.95 10.38 4.37
N ASN A 323 -9.29 10.03 5.61
CA ASN A 323 -8.65 8.98 6.39
C ASN A 323 -9.74 8.16 7.12
N ALA A 324 -9.89 6.89 6.79
CA ALA A 324 -10.93 6.05 7.40
C ALA A 324 -10.49 5.37 8.71
N GLY A 325 -9.19 5.12 8.87
CA GLY A 325 -8.59 4.71 10.13
C GLY A 325 -8.42 3.21 10.22
N GLY A 326 -9.43 2.43 10.59
CA GLY A 326 -9.28 0.99 10.42
C GLY A 326 -10.56 0.17 10.49
N GLY A 327 -10.57 -0.90 9.72
CA GLY A 327 -11.67 -1.80 9.45
C GLY A 327 -11.69 -2.07 7.96
N ARG A 328 -12.85 -2.38 7.39
CA ARG A 328 -12.99 -2.49 5.93
C ARG A 328 -13.74 -1.28 5.46
N ASP A 329 -13.01 -0.34 4.92
CA ASP A 329 -13.49 0.98 4.58
C ASP A 329 -13.73 1.13 3.08
N ARG A 330 -14.57 2.11 2.74
CA ARG A 330 -14.79 2.56 1.36
C ARG A 330 -14.63 4.07 1.28
N LEU A 331 -13.71 4.53 0.45
CA LEU A 331 -13.38 5.93 0.29
C LEU A 331 -13.49 6.35 -1.18
N GLU A 332 -14.10 7.50 -1.42
CA GLU A 332 -14.22 8.14 -2.73
C GLU A 332 -13.79 9.60 -2.60
N GLY A 333 -12.81 10.04 -3.38
CA GLY A 333 -12.34 11.43 -3.42
C GLY A 333 -13.40 12.31 -4.10
N GLY A 334 -13.54 12.17 -5.42
CA GLY A 334 -14.52 12.88 -6.22
C GLY A 334 -13.85 13.73 -7.30
N ASP A 335 -14.22 15.00 -7.40
CA ASP A 335 -13.63 15.96 -8.34
C ASP A 335 -12.55 16.79 -7.61
N GLY A 336 -11.27 16.67 -7.95
CA GLY A 336 -10.19 17.45 -7.34
C GLY A 336 -8.93 16.63 -7.17
N ASP A 337 -7.82 17.25 -6.75
CA ASP A 337 -6.61 16.48 -6.41
C ASP A 337 -6.70 16.03 -4.94
N ASP A 338 -7.09 14.78 -4.71
CA ASP A 338 -7.45 14.23 -3.39
C ASP A 338 -6.31 13.48 -2.70
N LEU A 339 -6.33 13.45 -1.37
CA LEU A 339 -5.45 12.63 -0.53
C LEU A 339 -6.27 11.62 0.26
N ILE A 340 -6.15 10.35 -0.08
CA ILE A 340 -6.96 9.25 0.47
C ILE A 340 -6.06 8.26 1.21
N SER A 341 -6.49 7.88 2.41
CA SER A 341 -5.83 6.89 3.26
C SER A 341 -6.87 5.90 3.80
N GLY A 342 -6.74 4.63 3.41
CA GLY A 342 -7.61 3.55 3.88
C GLY A 342 -7.37 3.28 5.37
N GLY A 343 -6.13 2.95 5.70
CA GLY A 343 -5.70 2.72 7.07
C GLY A 343 -5.50 1.23 7.31
N ALA A 344 -5.93 0.72 8.47
CA ALA A 344 -5.74 -0.69 8.79
C ALA A 344 -6.98 -1.55 8.50
N GLY A 345 -6.86 -2.51 7.59
CA GLY A 345 -7.84 -3.56 7.29
C GLY A 345 -8.03 -3.70 5.78
N ASP A 346 -8.75 -4.74 5.34
CA ASP A 346 -8.88 -5.03 3.90
C ASP A 346 -9.89 -4.08 3.25
N ASP A 347 -9.41 -2.99 2.65
CA ASP A 347 -10.23 -1.92 2.06
C ASP A 347 -10.59 -2.24 0.61
N GLY A 348 -11.65 -3.05 0.46
CA GLY A 348 -12.14 -3.53 -0.83
C GLY A 348 -13.15 -4.67 -0.67
N ASP A 349 -13.68 -5.17 -1.78
CA ASP A 349 -14.57 -6.33 -1.78
C ASP A 349 -14.23 -7.23 -2.97
N ASP A 350 -13.56 -8.35 -2.66
CA ASP A 350 -13.02 -9.40 -3.54
C ASP A 350 -14.00 -9.97 -4.59
N TYR A 351 -15.25 -9.47 -4.71
CA TYR A 351 -16.34 -10.06 -5.52
C TYR A 351 -17.31 -9.12 -6.30
N ASP A 352 -17.18 -7.78 -6.32
CA ASP A 352 -18.15 -6.91 -7.08
C ASP A 352 -17.52 -5.84 -7.99
N TRP A 353 -17.16 -6.26 -9.21
CA TRP A 353 -16.55 -5.45 -10.29
C TRP A 353 -17.38 -4.29 -10.87
N GLN A 354 -18.53 -3.90 -10.30
CA GLN A 354 -19.39 -2.90 -10.96
C GLN A 354 -19.61 -1.57 -10.28
N ASN A 355 -19.47 -1.37 -8.95
CA ASN A 355 -19.59 -0.04 -8.31
C ASN A 355 -19.09 -0.01 -6.84
N ASN A 356 -18.19 -0.92 -6.46
CA ASN A 356 -17.78 -1.10 -5.06
C ASN A 356 -16.26 -1.02 -4.91
N PHE A 357 -15.70 0.14 -5.23
CA PHE A 357 -14.28 0.43 -5.04
C PHE A 357 -13.94 0.41 -3.54
N GLY A 358 -12.73 -0.05 -3.19
CA GLY A 358 -12.13 0.16 -1.88
C GLY A 358 -11.79 1.64 -1.71
N LEU A 359 -10.68 2.06 -2.33
CA LEU A 359 -10.25 3.45 -2.44
C LEU A 359 -10.37 3.90 -3.91
N TYR A 360 -11.10 4.99 -4.15
CA TYR A 360 -11.25 5.59 -5.48
C TYR A 360 -10.93 7.08 -5.45
N GLY A 361 -9.95 7.52 -6.26
CA GLY A 361 -9.56 8.93 -6.40
C GLY A 361 -10.66 9.74 -7.08
N GLY A 362 -10.90 9.48 -8.35
CA GLY A 362 -11.95 10.15 -9.13
C GLY A 362 -11.37 10.97 -10.28
N ASP A 363 -11.76 12.24 -10.39
CA ASP A 363 -11.25 13.18 -11.39
C ASP A 363 -10.20 14.10 -10.75
N GLY A 364 -8.92 13.97 -11.08
CA GLY A 364 -7.86 14.82 -10.54
C GLY A 364 -6.53 14.08 -10.45
N ASN A 365 -5.49 14.69 -9.90
CA ASN A 365 -4.23 13.98 -9.65
C ASN A 365 -4.21 13.55 -8.19
N ASP A 366 -4.69 12.33 -7.94
CA ASP A 366 -5.00 11.85 -6.61
C ASP A 366 -3.81 11.14 -5.96
N THR A 367 -3.81 11.05 -4.64
CA THR A 367 -2.84 10.28 -3.87
C THR A 367 -3.58 9.31 -2.95
N LEU A 368 -3.47 8.01 -3.24
CA LEU A 368 -4.13 6.94 -2.51
C LEU A 368 -3.08 6.10 -1.75
N ASN A 369 -3.33 5.83 -0.46
CA ASN A 369 -2.54 4.91 0.34
C ASN A 369 -3.47 3.87 0.99
N GLY A 370 -3.27 2.58 0.69
CA GLY A 370 -3.99 1.48 1.37
C GLY A 370 -3.55 1.36 2.83
N GLU A 371 -2.23 1.38 3.04
CA GLU A 371 -1.54 1.17 4.33
C GLU A 371 -1.40 -0.31 4.71
N ALA A 372 -2.30 -0.90 5.50
CA ALA A 372 -2.14 -2.28 5.95
C ALA A 372 -3.43 -3.07 5.75
N GLY A 373 -3.41 -4.06 4.87
CA GLY A 373 -4.63 -4.75 4.45
C GLY A 373 -4.47 -5.27 3.03
N ASN A 374 -5.37 -6.14 2.58
CA ASN A 374 -5.45 -6.44 1.15
C ASN A 374 -6.36 -5.39 0.52
N ASP A 375 -5.78 -4.35 -0.06
CA ASP A 375 -6.51 -3.15 -0.44
C ASP A 375 -6.76 -3.08 -1.95
N GLU A 376 -7.88 -2.47 -2.33
CA GLU A 376 -8.19 -2.18 -3.74
C GLU A 376 -8.12 -0.67 -4.01
N LEU A 377 -7.12 -0.25 -4.79
CA LEU A 377 -6.86 1.16 -5.11
C LEU A 377 -7.14 1.46 -6.59
N TYR A 378 -7.95 2.48 -6.84
CA TYR A 378 -8.34 2.93 -8.16
C TYR A 378 -8.08 4.44 -8.29
N GLY A 379 -7.12 4.86 -9.13
CA GLY A 379 -6.76 6.26 -9.34
C GLY A 379 -7.89 7.06 -9.98
N GLY A 380 -8.28 6.67 -11.19
CA GLY A 380 -9.37 7.30 -11.93
C GLY A 380 -8.87 8.09 -13.13
N ASN A 381 -9.23 9.36 -13.25
CA ASN A 381 -8.77 10.23 -14.32
C ASN A 381 -7.74 11.23 -13.80
N GLY A 382 -6.51 11.16 -14.27
CA GLY A 382 -5.45 12.12 -13.98
C GLY A 382 -4.12 11.44 -13.79
N ASN A 383 -3.14 12.10 -13.18
CA ASN A 383 -1.82 11.49 -12.94
C ASN A 383 -1.72 11.14 -11.47
N ASP A 384 -2.09 9.92 -11.15
CA ASP A 384 -2.36 9.52 -9.77
C ASP A 384 -1.13 8.88 -9.10
N ILE A 385 -1.10 8.90 -7.78
CA ILE A 385 -0.09 8.26 -6.95
C ILE A 385 -0.78 7.19 -6.10
N LEU A 386 -0.50 5.92 -6.36
CA LEU A 386 -1.07 4.80 -5.62
C LEU A 386 0.03 4.06 -4.86
N ASN A 387 -0.22 3.78 -3.59
CA ASN A 387 0.66 2.98 -2.74
C ASN A 387 -0.18 1.94 -1.99
N GLY A 388 -0.02 0.67 -2.33
CA GLY A 388 -0.75 -0.46 -1.72
C GLY A 388 -0.44 -0.54 -0.24
N GLY A 389 0.80 -0.90 0.10
CA GLY A 389 1.30 -0.82 1.46
C GLY A 389 1.84 -2.16 1.93
N SER A 390 1.22 -2.76 2.93
CA SER A 390 1.52 -4.14 3.33
C SER A 390 0.36 -5.06 3.00
N GLU A 391 0.69 -6.34 2.84
CA GLU A 391 -0.24 -7.39 2.39
C GLU A 391 -0.51 -7.36 0.87
N ASP A 392 -1.44 -8.16 0.36
CA ASP A 392 -1.58 -8.41 -1.08
C ASP A 392 -2.57 -7.43 -1.70
N ASP A 393 -2.09 -6.45 -2.46
CA ASP A 393 -2.91 -5.34 -2.97
C ASP A 393 -3.34 -5.49 -4.43
N TYR A 394 -4.43 -4.83 -4.81
CA TYR A 394 -4.88 -4.65 -6.18
C TYR A 394 -4.87 -3.17 -6.56
N LEU A 395 -4.16 -2.82 -7.64
CA LEU A 395 -3.95 -1.44 -8.05
C LEU A 395 -4.35 -1.22 -9.51
N ASP A 396 -5.09 -0.15 -9.75
CA ASP A 396 -5.46 0.36 -11.08
C ASP A 396 -5.27 1.88 -11.11
N GLY A 397 -4.27 2.36 -11.85
CA GLY A 397 -4.02 3.81 -12.00
C GLY A 397 -5.13 4.51 -12.79
N GLY A 398 -5.83 3.79 -13.67
CA GLY A 398 -6.82 4.38 -14.56
C GLY A 398 -6.18 5.14 -15.72
N ALA A 399 -6.66 6.35 -15.98
CA ALA A 399 -6.33 7.14 -17.15
C ALA A 399 -5.38 8.29 -16.81
N GLY A 400 -4.11 8.16 -17.21
CA GLY A 400 -3.18 9.28 -17.27
C GLY A 400 -1.74 8.83 -17.27
N SER A 401 -0.92 9.37 -16.37
CA SER A 401 0.49 8.99 -16.21
C SER A 401 0.78 8.78 -14.74
N ASP A 402 0.52 7.57 -14.27
CA ASP A 402 0.36 7.27 -12.86
C ASP A 402 1.69 6.83 -12.22
N THR A 403 1.77 6.89 -10.89
CA THR A 403 2.90 6.40 -10.09
C THR A 403 2.40 5.38 -9.09
N ILE A 404 2.79 4.12 -9.26
CA ILE A 404 2.21 3.00 -8.55
C ILE A 404 3.30 2.25 -7.77
N ASP A 405 3.04 1.97 -6.50
CA ASP A 405 3.90 1.18 -5.62
C ASP A 405 3.04 0.10 -4.96
N GLY A 406 3.25 -1.18 -5.31
CA GLY A 406 2.53 -2.26 -4.60
C GLY A 406 2.92 -2.34 -3.13
N GLY A 407 4.18 -2.00 -2.81
CA GLY A 407 4.68 -2.04 -1.45
C GLY A 407 5.23 -3.41 -1.08
N SER A 408 4.62 -4.07 -0.10
CA SER A 408 5.10 -5.35 0.42
C SER A 408 4.00 -6.38 0.49
N GLY A 409 4.08 -7.38 -0.36
CA GLY A 409 3.12 -8.47 -0.41
C GLY A 409 3.27 -9.18 -1.74
N ASN A 410 2.17 -9.74 -2.23
CA ASN A 410 2.07 -10.18 -3.61
C ASN A 410 1.01 -9.33 -4.32
N ASP A 411 1.48 -8.27 -4.96
CA ASP A 411 0.62 -7.20 -5.45
C ASP A 411 0.25 -7.42 -6.92
N ARG A 412 -0.98 -7.04 -7.27
CA ARG A 412 -1.50 -7.13 -8.64
C ARG A 412 -1.77 -5.77 -9.22
N LEU A 413 -1.26 -5.56 -10.42
CA LEU A 413 -1.47 -4.33 -11.20
C LEU A 413 -2.37 -4.61 -12.41
N TYR A 414 -3.39 -3.77 -12.60
CA TYR A 414 -4.18 -3.72 -13.82
C TYR A 414 -3.75 -2.56 -14.72
N LEU A 415 -3.60 -2.83 -16.02
CA LEU A 415 -3.24 -1.85 -17.05
C LEU A 415 -4.13 -2.03 -18.29
N ASP A 416 -4.92 -1.02 -18.63
CA ASP A 416 -5.70 -0.99 -19.87
C ASP A 416 -5.11 0.00 -20.88
N TYR A 417 -4.36 -0.55 -21.84
CA TYR A 417 -3.80 0.17 -22.97
C TYR A 417 -4.45 -0.23 -24.30
N SER A 418 -5.64 -0.84 -24.27
CA SER A 418 -6.35 -1.34 -25.45
C SER A 418 -6.64 -0.27 -26.51
N ALA A 419 -6.72 1.00 -26.10
CA ALA A 419 -6.93 2.13 -26.99
C ALA A 419 -5.66 2.57 -27.75
N GLN A 420 -4.48 2.07 -27.39
CA GLN A 420 -3.21 2.46 -28.01
C GLN A 420 -3.06 1.88 -29.42
N ILE A 421 -2.45 2.66 -30.32
CA ILE A 421 -2.23 2.27 -31.72
C ILE A 421 -0.74 2.31 -32.11
N THR A 422 0.11 2.66 -31.16
CA THR A 422 1.56 2.74 -31.34
C THR A 422 2.24 1.73 -30.42
N PRO A 423 3.39 1.17 -30.82
CA PRO A 423 4.17 0.25 -29.99
C PRO A 423 4.37 0.75 -28.56
N ILE A 424 4.04 -0.11 -27.60
CA ILE A 424 4.30 0.02 -26.18
C ILE A 424 5.56 -0.81 -25.87
N THR A 425 6.38 -0.32 -24.94
CA THR A 425 7.51 -1.09 -24.43
C THR A 425 7.50 -1.02 -22.91
N ILE A 426 7.49 -2.19 -22.27
CA ILE A 426 7.55 -2.35 -20.82
C ILE A 426 8.62 -3.40 -20.52
N THR A 427 9.58 -3.04 -19.68
CA THR A 427 10.67 -3.95 -19.27
C THR A 427 10.73 -3.99 -17.75
N TYR A 428 10.12 -5.02 -17.16
CA TYR A 428 10.10 -5.33 -15.73
C TYR A 428 10.95 -6.58 -15.46
N THR A 429 12.26 -6.34 -15.32
CA THR A 429 13.30 -7.39 -15.22
C THR A 429 13.99 -7.43 -13.85
N ASP A 430 13.85 -6.36 -13.07
CA ASP A 430 14.16 -6.29 -11.64
C ASP A 430 13.07 -5.44 -10.97
N THR A 431 12.83 -5.60 -9.67
CA THR A 431 11.75 -4.92 -8.91
C THR A 431 11.95 -3.40 -8.74
N GLN A 432 12.67 -2.78 -9.68
CA GLN A 432 12.91 -1.34 -9.76
C GLN A 432 11.70 -0.62 -10.36
N VAL A 433 11.73 0.72 -10.28
CA VAL A 433 10.77 1.59 -10.96
C VAL A 433 10.87 1.40 -12.47
N VAL A 434 9.78 0.93 -13.06
CA VAL A 434 9.60 0.82 -14.51
C VAL A 434 8.72 1.96 -14.99
N THR A 435 8.94 2.43 -16.22
CA THR A 435 8.06 3.40 -16.89
C THR A 435 7.46 2.72 -18.11
N SER A 436 6.14 2.73 -18.23
CA SER A 436 5.43 2.26 -19.42
C SER A 436 5.66 3.22 -20.58
N GLY A 437 5.53 2.72 -21.81
CA GLY A 437 5.64 3.55 -23.02
C GLY A 437 4.59 4.67 -23.11
N VAL A 438 3.57 4.67 -22.24
CA VAL A 438 2.46 5.64 -22.24
C VAL A 438 2.51 6.64 -21.08
N GLY A 439 3.37 6.45 -20.07
CA GLY A 439 3.66 7.44 -19.04
C GLY A 439 3.64 6.93 -17.61
N ASP A 440 2.95 5.82 -17.35
CA ASP A 440 2.82 5.24 -16.01
C ASP A 440 4.15 4.72 -15.49
N THR A 441 4.33 4.76 -14.17
CA THR A 441 5.48 4.21 -13.48
C THR A 441 5.04 3.27 -12.38
N PHE A 442 5.67 2.10 -12.26
CA PHE A 442 5.33 1.13 -11.22
C PHE A 442 6.53 0.34 -10.72
N LYS A 443 6.43 -0.18 -9.49
CA LYS A 443 7.41 -1.07 -8.84
C LYS A 443 6.71 -1.97 -7.82
N ALA A 444 7.43 -2.99 -7.33
CA ALA A 444 6.92 -3.93 -6.32
C ALA A 444 5.59 -4.56 -6.75
N ILE A 445 5.56 -5.11 -7.96
CA ILE A 445 4.40 -5.80 -8.53
C ILE A 445 4.81 -7.25 -8.81
N GLU A 446 4.01 -8.21 -8.35
CA GLU A 446 4.28 -9.63 -8.53
C GLU A 446 3.38 -10.27 -9.59
N GLY A 447 2.19 -9.72 -9.86
CA GLY A 447 1.26 -10.19 -10.90
C GLY A 447 0.64 -9.05 -11.71
N ILE A 448 0.39 -9.29 -13.00
CA ILE A 448 -0.07 -8.24 -13.93
C ILE A 448 -1.27 -8.71 -14.75
N ASN A 449 -2.28 -7.85 -14.85
CA ASN A 449 -3.36 -7.96 -15.82
C ASN A 449 -3.20 -6.81 -16.83
N LEU A 450 -2.93 -7.13 -18.10
CA LEU A 450 -2.65 -6.12 -19.12
C LEU A 450 -3.42 -6.37 -20.41
N LEU A 451 -4.03 -5.31 -20.93
CA LEU A 451 -4.63 -5.25 -22.26
C LEU A 451 -3.82 -4.29 -23.11
N SER A 452 -3.07 -4.77 -24.10
CA SER A 452 -2.34 -3.90 -25.03
C SER A 452 -3.14 -3.61 -26.30
N GLY A 453 -2.56 -2.73 -27.12
CA GLY A 453 -3.23 -2.04 -28.20
C GLY A 453 -3.08 -2.74 -29.55
N SER A 454 -3.09 -1.95 -30.62
CA SER A 454 -2.84 -2.43 -32.00
C SER A 454 -1.41 -2.16 -32.51
N GLY A 455 -0.48 -1.87 -31.58
CA GLY A 455 0.92 -1.66 -31.87
C GLY A 455 1.71 -2.97 -31.83
N ALA A 456 2.89 -3.01 -32.44
CA ALA A 456 3.81 -4.14 -32.22
C ALA A 456 4.53 -3.95 -30.89
N ASP A 457 3.97 -4.54 -29.83
CA ASP A 457 4.28 -4.25 -28.44
C ASP A 457 5.41 -5.15 -27.91
N ASN A 458 6.18 -4.64 -26.95
CA ASN A 458 7.27 -5.37 -26.31
C ASN A 458 7.06 -5.36 -24.79
N LEU A 459 6.50 -6.46 -24.29
CA LEU A 459 5.98 -6.64 -22.94
C LEU A 459 6.82 -7.71 -22.23
N ASN A 460 7.82 -7.25 -21.48
CA ASN A 460 8.76 -8.13 -20.79
C ASN A 460 8.59 -7.98 -19.27
N PHE A 461 7.98 -8.97 -18.63
CA PHE A 461 7.71 -9.03 -17.20
C PHE A 461 8.35 -10.27 -16.55
N ILE A 462 9.55 -10.67 -16.98
CA ILE A 462 10.24 -11.85 -16.43
C ILE A 462 10.54 -11.80 -14.92
N ALA A 463 10.37 -10.65 -14.26
CA ALA A 463 10.46 -10.53 -12.81
C ALA A 463 9.14 -10.79 -12.06
N SER A 464 8.01 -10.98 -12.77
CA SER A 464 6.74 -11.39 -12.15
C SER A 464 6.88 -12.79 -11.54
N SER A 465 6.17 -13.02 -10.43
CA SER A 465 6.21 -14.30 -9.71
C SER A 465 4.83 -14.87 -9.40
N LEU A 466 3.77 -14.09 -9.64
CA LEU A 466 2.39 -14.52 -9.62
C LEU A 466 1.82 -14.64 -11.03
N ASN A 467 0.70 -15.37 -11.10
CA ASN A 467 -0.14 -15.48 -12.28
C ASN A 467 -0.45 -14.10 -12.89
N SER A 468 -0.15 -13.97 -14.17
CA SER A 468 -0.39 -12.79 -14.98
C SER A 468 -1.31 -13.13 -16.15
N ASN A 469 -2.08 -12.14 -16.62
CA ASN A 469 -2.98 -12.26 -17.75
C ASN A 469 -2.69 -11.12 -18.73
N ILE A 470 -2.11 -11.44 -19.88
CA ILE A 470 -1.73 -10.44 -20.88
C ILE A 470 -2.38 -10.75 -22.23
N GLN A 471 -2.98 -9.71 -22.82
CA GLN A 471 -3.52 -9.72 -24.17
C GLN A 471 -2.71 -8.75 -25.05
N GLY A 472 -2.02 -9.27 -26.07
CA GLY A 472 -1.18 -8.54 -27.03
C GLY A 472 -1.97 -7.58 -27.93
N GLY A 473 -3.16 -8.02 -28.37
CA GLY A 473 -4.09 -7.18 -29.11
C GLY A 473 -3.89 -7.32 -30.61
N GLY A 474 -3.25 -6.37 -31.28
CA GLY A 474 -2.88 -6.59 -32.67
C GLY A 474 -1.52 -6.00 -32.95
N GLY A 475 -0.72 -6.64 -33.78
CA GLY A 475 0.68 -6.24 -33.87
C GLY A 475 1.56 -7.43 -34.19
N ASN A 476 2.84 -7.31 -33.91
CA ASN A 476 3.71 -8.47 -33.86
C ASN A 476 4.37 -8.34 -32.50
N ASP A 477 3.78 -8.98 -31.52
CA ASP A 477 4.02 -8.68 -30.12
C ASP A 477 5.08 -9.61 -29.54
N PHE A 478 5.89 -9.09 -28.64
CA PHE A 478 6.79 -9.88 -27.82
C PHE A 478 6.28 -9.85 -26.40
N ILE A 479 5.92 -11.01 -25.86
CA ILE A 479 5.43 -11.16 -24.49
C ILE A 479 6.28 -12.20 -23.77
N ALA A 480 6.92 -11.80 -22.68
CA ALA A 480 7.75 -12.68 -21.85
C ALA A 480 7.43 -12.49 -20.37
N LEU A 481 7.11 -13.58 -19.68
CA LEU A 481 6.76 -13.61 -18.26
C LEU A 481 7.77 -14.38 -17.42
N GLY A 482 7.61 -14.26 -16.10
CA GLY A 482 8.48 -14.85 -15.09
C GLY A 482 8.01 -16.24 -14.67
N SER A 483 7.71 -16.40 -13.37
CA SER A 483 7.04 -17.60 -12.89
C SER A 483 5.59 -17.30 -12.55
N GLY A 484 4.71 -18.29 -12.60
CA GLY A 484 3.27 -18.11 -12.36
C GLY A 484 2.49 -19.15 -13.13
N ASN A 485 1.18 -19.23 -12.92
CA ASN A 485 0.30 -19.92 -13.86
C ASN A 485 -0.33 -18.85 -14.74
N ASP A 486 0.34 -18.54 -15.84
CA ASP A 486 0.08 -17.36 -16.64
C ASP A 486 -0.89 -17.63 -17.79
N PHE A 487 -1.58 -16.58 -18.22
CA PHE A 487 -2.42 -16.59 -19.40
C PHE A 487 -1.91 -15.54 -20.40
N LEU A 488 -1.46 -15.99 -21.57
CA LEU A 488 -0.98 -15.14 -22.64
C LEU A 488 -1.84 -15.33 -23.89
N TYR A 489 -2.26 -14.22 -24.51
CA TYR A 489 -2.93 -14.24 -25.80
C TYR A 489 -2.34 -13.20 -26.74
N GLY A 490 -1.71 -13.65 -27.83
CA GLY A 490 -1.12 -12.78 -28.87
C GLY A 490 -2.17 -11.99 -29.65
N GLN A 491 -3.22 -12.67 -30.11
CA GLN A 491 -4.31 -12.17 -30.97
C GLN A 491 -3.88 -11.98 -32.44
N ASP A 492 -3.94 -10.76 -33.00
CA ASP A 492 -3.71 -10.54 -34.43
C ASP A 492 -2.22 -10.26 -34.71
N GLY A 493 -1.58 -11.11 -35.51
CA GLY A 493 -0.27 -10.91 -36.14
C GLY A 493 0.77 -11.93 -35.67
N ASN A 494 2.05 -11.69 -35.97
CA ASN A 494 3.08 -12.71 -35.74
C ASN A 494 3.76 -12.47 -34.39
N ASP A 495 3.35 -13.22 -33.38
CA ASP A 495 3.68 -12.97 -31.99
C ASP A 495 4.77 -13.91 -31.49
N THR A 496 5.43 -13.49 -30.41
CA THR A 496 6.41 -14.29 -29.67
C THR A 496 6.01 -14.31 -28.21
N LEU A 497 5.56 -15.46 -27.74
CA LEU A 497 5.03 -15.67 -26.40
C LEU A 497 5.96 -16.60 -25.61
N ASN A 498 6.31 -16.20 -24.39
CA ASN A 498 7.11 -17.00 -23.48
C ASN A 498 6.57 -16.84 -22.05
N ALA A 499 5.96 -17.88 -21.49
CA ALA A 499 5.35 -17.80 -20.17
C ALA A 499 6.34 -18.00 -19.01
N GLY A 500 7.47 -18.66 -19.26
CA GLY A 500 8.54 -18.78 -18.29
C GLY A 500 8.40 -20.04 -17.45
N GLY A 501 7.75 -20.00 -16.29
CA GLY A 501 7.55 -21.25 -15.54
C GLY A 501 6.34 -21.29 -14.63
N GLY A 502 5.62 -22.40 -14.71
CA GLY A 502 4.49 -22.78 -13.90
C GLY A 502 3.57 -23.61 -14.76
N ARG A 503 2.25 -23.54 -14.54
CA ARG A 503 1.28 -24.16 -15.45
C ARG A 503 0.67 -23.06 -16.27
N ASP A 504 1.17 -22.89 -17.47
CA ASP A 504 0.84 -21.75 -18.29
C ASP A 504 -0.19 -22.11 -19.36
N ARG A 505 -0.88 -21.07 -19.83
CA ARG A 505 -1.77 -21.14 -20.98
C ARG A 505 -1.42 -20.05 -21.98
N LEU A 506 -1.12 -20.45 -23.20
CA LEU A 506 -0.71 -19.56 -24.27
C LEU A 506 -1.57 -19.78 -25.52
N GLU A 507 -2.02 -18.69 -26.13
CA GLU A 507 -2.72 -18.69 -27.41
C GLU A 507 -2.03 -17.68 -28.35
N GLY A 508 -1.58 -18.13 -29.52
CA GLY A 508 -0.97 -17.28 -30.55
C GLY A 508 -2.03 -16.37 -31.18
N GLY A 509 -2.94 -16.96 -31.96
CA GLY A 509 -4.04 -16.26 -32.60
C GLY A 509 -3.95 -16.33 -34.12
N ASP A 510 -4.07 -15.19 -34.80
CA ASP A 510 -3.97 -15.09 -36.26
C ASP A 510 -2.55 -14.66 -36.66
N GLY A 511 -1.71 -15.51 -37.23
CA GLY A 511 -0.36 -15.13 -37.68
C GLY A 511 0.62 -16.27 -37.66
N ASP A 512 1.89 -16.06 -38.00
CA ASP A 512 2.91 -17.11 -37.79
C ASP A 512 3.60 -16.88 -36.43
N ASP A 513 3.20 -17.64 -35.41
CA ASP A 513 3.55 -17.40 -34.01
C ASP A 513 4.71 -18.27 -33.50
N LEU A 514 5.42 -17.75 -32.50
CA LEU A 514 6.45 -18.46 -31.74
C LEU A 514 6.04 -18.55 -30.27
N ILE A 515 5.72 -19.76 -29.82
CA ILE A 515 5.16 -20.00 -28.49
C ILE A 515 6.09 -20.91 -27.69
N SER A 516 6.45 -20.48 -26.49
CA SER A 516 7.25 -21.24 -25.52
C SER A 516 6.52 -21.32 -24.18
N GLY A 517 6.20 -22.53 -23.74
CA GLY A 517 5.56 -22.78 -22.45
C GLY A 517 6.55 -22.55 -21.31
N GLY A 518 7.68 -23.26 -21.37
CA GLY A 518 8.78 -23.08 -20.44
C GLY A 518 8.81 -24.20 -19.41
N ALA A 519 9.04 -23.88 -18.14
CA ALA A 519 9.17 -24.89 -17.11
C ALA A 519 7.85 -25.13 -16.35
N GLY A 520 7.26 -26.31 -16.50
CA GLY A 520 6.12 -26.79 -15.73
C GLY A 520 5.12 -27.53 -16.61
N ASP A 521 4.03 -28.05 -16.03
CA ASP A 521 3.08 -28.86 -16.80
C ASP A 521 2.09 -27.95 -17.52
N ASP A 522 2.38 -27.56 -18.77
CA ASP A 522 1.59 -26.59 -19.54
C ASP A 522 0.39 -27.25 -20.23
N GLY A 523 -0.70 -27.38 -19.47
CA GLY A 523 -1.94 -28.04 -19.89
C GLY A 523 -2.82 -28.42 -18.70
N ASP A 524 -4.01 -28.96 -18.96
CA ASP A 524 -4.98 -29.29 -17.92
C ASP A 524 -5.39 -30.78 -18.00
N ASP A 525 -5.07 -31.55 -16.95
CA ASP A 525 -5.32 -33.01 -16.88
C ASP A 525 -6.84 -33.37 -16.89
N TYR A 526 -7.78 -32.40 -16.94
CA TYR A 526 -9.22 -32.64 -16.64
C TYR A 526 -10.36 -31.88 -17.37
N ASP A 527 -10.19 -31.02 -18.40
CA ASP A 527 -11.37 -30.44 -19.11
C ASP A 527 -11.29 -30.44 -20.65
N TRP A 528 -12.28 -31.06 -21.28
CA TRP A 528 -12.41 -31.30 -22.74
C TRP A 528 -13.17 -30.19 -23.49
N GLN A 529 -13.29 -28.99 -22.93
CA GLN A 529 -13.98 -27.86 -23.55
C GLN A 529 -13.13 -26.58 -23.49
N ASN A 530 -12.25 -26.41 -24.48
CA ASN A 530 -11.58 -25.14 -24.83
C ASN A 530 -10.49 -24.60 -23.87
N ASN A 531 -9.83 -25.47 -23.08
CA ASN A 531 -8.58 -25.13 -22.38
C ASN A 531 -7.41 -25.86 -23.06
N PHE A 532 -6.74 -25.17 -23.98
CA PHE A 532 -5.46 -25.65 -24.53
C PHE A 532 -4.33 -25.23 -23.57
N GLY A 533 -3.24 -26.00 -23.50
CA GLY A 533 -1.98 -25.57 -22.87
C GLY A 533 -1.34 -24.50 -23.75
N LEU A 534 -0.72 -24.92 -24.85
CA LEU A 534 -0.20 -24.05 -25.91
C LEU A 534 -1.05 -24.23 -27.17
N TYR A 535 -1.60 -23.14 -27.71
CA TYR A 535 -2.38 -23.14 -28.95
C TYR A 535 -1.82 -22.13 -29.96
N GLY A 536 -1.44 -22.59 -31.15
CA GLY A 536 -0.94 -21.73 -32.24
C GLY A 536 -2.04 -20.86 -32.80
N GLY A 537 -3.07 -21.47 -33.40
CA GLY A 537 -4.21 -20.75 -33.96
C GLY A 537 -4.26 -20.86 -35.49
N ASP A 538 -4.41 -19.73 -36.18
CA ASP A 538 -4.38 -19.63 -37.64
C ASP A 538 -2.98 -19.19 -38.10
N GLY A 539 -2.14 -20.11 -38.58
CA GLY A 539 -0.71 -19.76 -38.68
C GLY A 539 0.20 -20.87 -39.15
N ASN A 540 1.46 -20.56 -39.50
CA ASN A 540 2.49 -21.60 -39.50
C ASN A 540 3.30 -21.44 -38.21
N ASP A 541 2.80 -22.06 -37.15
CA ASP A 541 3.22 -21.76 -35.80
C ASP A 541 4.37 -22.65 -35.36
N THR A 542 5.16 -22.16 -34.40
CA THR A 542 6.22 -22.93 -33.75
C THR A 542 5.95 -22.97 -32.25
N LEU A 543 5.62 -24.16 -31.75
CA LEU A 543 5.30 -24.40 -30.34
C LEU A 543 6.40 -25.25 -29.70
N ASN A 544 6.86 -24.81 -28.54
CA ASN A 544 7.85 -25.50 -27.71
C ASN A 544 7.36 -25.60 -26.27
N GLY A 545 7.13 -26.82 -25.76
CA GLY A 545 6.71 -27.05 -24.36
C GLY A 545 7.85 -26.79 -23.37
N GLU A 546 9.06 -27.22 -23.74
CA GLU A 546 10.28 -27.22 -22.93
C GLU A 546 10.35 -28.29 -21.85
N ALA A 547 9.99 -28.02 -20.60
CA ALA A 547 10.25 -28.93 -19.49
C ALA A 547 8.99 -29.14 -18.66
N GLY A 548 8.34 -30.29 -18.82
CA GLY A 548 7.11 -30.61 -18.13
C GLY A 548 6.31 -31.63 -18.91
N ASN A 549 5.07 -31.86 -18.50
CA ASN A 549 4.11 -32.59 -19.34
C ASN A 549 3.23 -31.57 -20.06
N ASP A 550 3.51 -31.34 -21.33
CA ASP A 550 2.95 -30.19 -22.05
C ASP A 550 1.90 -30.61 -23.08
N GLU A 551 0.86 -29.79 -23.25
CA GLU A 551 -0.13 -29.96 -24.30
C GLU A 551 0.00 -28.89 -25.39
N LEU A 552 0.43 -29.30 -26.58
CA LEU A 552 0.66 -28.43 -27.73
C LEU A 552 -0.36 -28.72 -28.84
N TYR A 553 -1.02 -27.66 -29.29
CA TYR A 553 -2.02 -27.67 -30.35
C TYR A 553 -1.62 -26.68 -31.45
N GLY A 554 -1.26 -27.15 -32.64
CA GLY A 554 -0.85 -26.30 -33.77
C GLY A 554 -2.01 -25.44 -34.28
N GLY A 555 -3.04 -26.08 -34.83
CA GLY A 555 -4.26 -25.40 -35.25
C GLY A 555 -4.47 -25.51 -36.76
N ASN A 556 -4.50 -24.39 -37.46
CA ASN A 556 -4.69 -24.34 -38.91
C ASN A 556 -3.40 -23.93 -39.62
N ASN A 557 -3.10 -24.65 -40.71
CA ASN A 557 -1.90 -24.57 -41.55
C ASN A 557 -0.71 -25.39 -40.99
N ASN A 558 0.54 -25.06 -41.37
CA ASN A 558 1.65 -26.00 -41.20
C ASN A 558 2.47 -25.67 -39.96
N ASP A 559 2.29 -26.47 -38.92
CA ASP A 559 2.85 -26.14 -37.61
C ASP A 559 4.09 -26.98 -37.29
N THR A 560 4.95 -26.46 -36.41
CA THR A 560 6.12 -27.15 -35.89
C THR A 560 5.99 -27.29 -34.37
N LEU A 561 5.87 -28.52 -33.89
CA LEU A 561 5.66 -28.84 -32.49
C LEU A 561 6.85 -29.61 -31.92
N GLN A 562 7.34 -29.15 -30.78
CA GLN A 562 8.37 -29.81 -29.98
C GLN A 562 7.93 -29.81 -28.51
N GLY A 563 7.66 -30.99 -27.94
CA GLY A 563 7.25 -31.07 -26.54
C GLY A 563 8.40 -30.72 -25.60
N THR A 564 9.56 -31.37 -25.74
CA THR A 564 10.72 -31.15 -24.85
C THR A 564 12.03 -30.82 -25.55
N ASN A 565 12.94 -30.16 -24.82
CA ASN A 565 14.29 -29.78 -25.26
C ASN A 565 15.42 -30.70 -24.73
N ASN A 566 15.24 -31.35 -23.58
CA ASN A 566 16.30 -32.14 -22.91
C ASN A 566 15.78 -33.27 -21.96
N GLY A 567 14.46 -33.45 -21.83
CA GLY A 567 13.77 -34.06 -20.70
C GLY A 567 14.08 -35.52 -20.36
N ILE A 568 13.85 -35.86 -19.08
CA ILE A 568 13.81 -37.24 -18.58
C ILE A 568 12.56 -37.45 -17.73
N GLY A 569 11.58 -38.19 -18.26
CA GLY A 569 10.36 -38.54 -17.53
C GLY A 569 9.17 -37.62 -17.79
N GLU A 570 9.06 -37.11 -19.02
CA GLU A 570 8.03 -36.18 -19.49
C GLU A 570 7.04 -36.86 -20.45
N GLN A 571 5.77 -36.47 -20.41
CA GLN A 571 4.71 -36.99 -21.28
C GLN A 571 3.95 -35.87 -21.96
N ASP A 572 4.41 -35.53 -23.16
CA ASP A 572 3.82 -34.44 -23.94
C ASP A 572 2.67 -34.94 -24.82
N TYR A 573 1.69 -34.08 -25.03
CA TYR A 573 0.60 -34.27 -25.97
C TYR A 573 0.74 -33.29 -27.13
N LEU A 574 0.90 -33.81 -28.35
CA LEU A 574 1.11 -33.02 -29.56
C LEU A 574 -0.03 -33.27 -30.55
N GLN A 575 -0.74 -32.20 -30.92
CA GLN A 575 -1.78 -32.22 -31.95
C GLN A 575 -1.47 -31.16 -33.01
N GLY A 576 -1.26 -31.58 -34.26
CA GLY A 576 -0.92 -30.66 -35.35
C GLY A 576 -2.13 -29.85 -35.83
N GLY A 577 -3.28 -30.49 -35.98
CA GLY A 577 -4.49 -29.87 -36.49
C GLY A 577 -4.63 -30.07 -38.00
N THR A 578 -4.74 -28.98 -38.77
CA THR A 578 -4.95 -29.04 -40.22
C THR A 578 -3.76 -28.49 -40.99
N GLY A 579 -2.99 -29.35 -41.66
CA GLY A 579 -1.92 -28.87 -42.52
C GLY A 579 -0.88 -29.95 -42.74
N ASN A 580 0.37 -29.52 -42.97
CA ASN A 580 1.52 -30.43 -43.07
C ASN A 580 2.41 -30.21 -41.86
N ASP A 581 2.13 -30.91 -40.77
CA ASP A 581 2.71 -30.58 -39.47
C ASP A 581 4.03 -31.32 -39.23
N ARG A 582 4.93 -30.71 -38.47
CA ARG A 582 6.23 -31.28 -38.11
C ARG A 582 6.30 -31.51 -36.61
N PHE A 583 6.37 -32.79 -36.23
CA PHE A 583 6.63 -33.23 -34.86
C PHE A 583 8.12 -33.51 -34.67
N ILE A 584 8.79 -32.76 -33.80
CA ILE A 584 10.24 -32.89 -33.55
C ILE A 584 10.47 -33.76 -32.32
N LEU A 585 11.06 -34.94 -32.50
CA LEU A 585 11.42 -35.86 -31.41
C LEU A 585 12.94 -35.99 -31.21
N ALA A 586 13.72 -35.39 -32.10
CA ALA A 586 15.17 -35.38 -32.06
C ALA A 586 15.76 -34.28 -32.95
N ASP A 587 16.96 -33.84 -32.61
CA ASP A 587 17.79 -32.96 -33.43
C ASP A 587 19.10 -33.67 -33.85
N THR A 588 20.08 -32.90 -34.32
CA THR A 588 21.38 -33.47 -34.73
C THR A 588 22.23 -33.96 -33.56
N THR A 589 21.89 -33.57 -32.33
CA THR A 589 22.70 -33.77 -31.14
C THR A 589 22.10 -34.81 -30.19
N ASN A 590 20.78 -34.82 -30.00
CA ASN A 590 20.03 -35.58 -29.01
C ASN A 590 18.76 -36.21 -29.60
N THR A 591 18.30 -37.28 -28.96
CA THR A 591 16.91 -37.76 -29.05
C THR A 591 16.24 -37.27 -27.77
N PHE A 592 15.11 -36.57 -27.84
CA PHE A 592 14.62 -35.76 -26.72
C PHE A 592 13.97 -36.56 -25.58
N TYR A 593 13.38 -37.71 -25.87
CA TYR A 593 12.72 -38.60 -24.90
C TYR A 593 13.57 -39.85 -24.58
N ASP A 594 14.89 -39.71 -24.48
CA ASP A 594 15.84 -40.79 -24.16
C ASP A 594 16.36 -40.60 -22.72
N ASP A 595 15.86 -41.38 -21.77
CA ASP A 595 16.18 -41.28 -20.34
C ASP A 595 17.65 -41.66 -20.01
N GLY A 596 18.40 -42.14 -21.00
CA GLY A 596 19.79 -42.58 -20.87
C GLY A 596 19.97 -43.82 -19.98
N ASN A 597 18.90 -44.44 -19.48
CA ASN A 597 18.92 -45.57 -18.58
C ASN A 597 19.22 -46.87 -19.31
N ARG A 598 20.43 -47.39 -19.07
CA ARG A 598 20.91 -48.58 -19.77
C ARG A 598 20.34 -49.91 -19.26
N THR A 599 19.43 -49.88 -18.28
CA THR A 599 19.05 -51.06 -17.51
C THR A 599 17.56 -51.31 -17.38
N LEU A 600 16.72 -50.28 -17.55
CA LEU A 600 15.25 -50.39 -17.48
C LEU A 600 14.65 -49.73 -18.73
N PRO A 601 13.57 -50.30 -19.31
CA PRO A 601 12.83 -49.60 -20.35
C PRO A 601 12.13 -48.37 -19.73
N GLY A 602 12.39 -47.18 -20.27
CA GLY A 602 11.62 -45.96 -19.97
C GLY A 602 10.20 -46.07 -20.55
N THR A 603 9.19 -45.83 -19.71
CA THR A 603 7.78 -45.66 -20.13
C THR A 603 7.15 -44.40 -19.57
N SER A 604 7.96 -43.57 -18.93
CA SER A 604 7.56 -42.30 -18.32
C SER A 604 7.97 -41.10 -19.17
N ASP A 605 8.62 -41.33 -20.31
CA ASP A 605 9.29 -40.31 -21.12
C ASP A 605 8.94 -40.52 -22.60
N TYR A 606 7.92 -39.84 -23.13
CA TYR A 606 7.49 -39.99 -24.54
C TYR A 606 6.48 -38.91 -24.98
N ALA A 607 6.45 -38.59 -26.27
CA ALA A 607 5.38 -37.78 -26.86
C ALA A 607 4.18 -38.62 -27.33
N THR A 608 2.97 -38.14 -27.09
CA THR A 608 1.75 -38.63 -27.74
C THR A 608 1.42 -37.75 -28.93
N ILE A 609 1.43 -38.31 -30.14
CA ILE A 609 1.03 -37.60 -31.37
C ILE A 609 -0.42 -37.98 -31.69
N ALA A 610 -1.33 -37.02 -31.61
CA ALA A 610 -2.77 -37.24 -31.56
C ALA A 610 -3.42 -37.52 -32.92
N ASP A 611 -3.03 -36.78 -33.96
CA ASP A 611 -3.76 -36.68 -35.23
C ASP A 611 -2.91 -36.88 -36.49
N PHE A 612 -1.72 -37.46 -36.33
CA PHE A 612 -0.76 -37.70 -37.42
C PHE A 612 -1.39 -38.28 -38.70
N ASN A 613 -1.16 -37.59 -39.81
CA ASN A 613 -1.58 -37.96 -41.15
C ASN A 613 -0.37 -38.26 -42.05
N THR A 614 -0.29 -39.50 -42.51
CA THR A 614 0.82 -40.01 -43.35
C THR A 614 1.00 -39.33 -44.71
N THR A 615 0.03 -38.54 -45.20
CA THR A 615 0.18 -37.82 -46.47
C THR A 615 0.77 -36.43 -46.31
N ASP A 616 0.57 -35.83 -45.13
CA ASP A 616 0.75 -34.39 -44.94
C ASP A 616 1.85 -34.13 -43.88
N ASP A 617 1.95 -34.97 -42.84
CA ASP A 617 2.80 -34.70 -41.67
C ASP A 617 4.17 -35.39 -41.69
N ILE A 618 5.08 -34.87 -40.86
CA ILE A 618 6.46 -35.34 -40.70
C ILE A 618 6.80 -35.55 -39.23
N ILE A 619 7.42 -36.69 -38.92
CA ILE A 619 8.13 -36.92 -37.64
C ILE A 619 9.64 -36.82 -37.89
N GLN A 620 10.34 -35.96 -37.15
CA GLN A 620 11.79 -35.79 -37.22
C GLN A 620 12.52 -36.67 -36.18
N LEU A 621 13.55 -37.40 -36.65
CA LEU A 621 14.35 -38.37 -35.89
C LEU A 621 15.85 -38.25 -36.20
N ARG A 622 16.72 -38.80 -35.34
CA ARG A 622 18.18 -38.79 -35.48
C ARG A 622 18.73 -40.12 -36.02
N GLY A 623 19.86 -40.09 -36.71
CA GLY A 623 20.53 -41.25 -37.28
C GLY A 623 19.88 -41.74 -38.58
N SER A 624 19.35 -42.95 -38.55
CA SER A 624 18.79 -43.66 -39.69
C SER A 624 17.61 -44.53 -39.26
N SER A 625 16.85 -45.03 -40.22
CA SER A 625 15.74 -45.96 -39.96
C SER A 625 16.13 -47.24 -39.20
N GLY A 626 17.43 -47.60 -39.18
CA GLY A 626 17.93 -48.77 -38.44
C GLY A 626 18.06 -48.55 -36.93
N ASP A 627 18.01 -47.29 -36.51
CA ASP A 627 18.18 -46.87 -35.12
C ASP A 627 16.84 -46.84 -34.35
N TYR A 628 15.73 -47.26 -34.98
CA TYR A 628 14.38 -47.25 -34.39
C TYR A 628 13.60 -48.53 -34.67
N LEU A 629 12.57 -48.77 -33.86
CA LEU A 629 11.63 -49.89 -33.96
C LEU A 629 10.19 -49.39 -33.85
N LEU A 630 9.28 -50.04 -34.57
CA LEU A 630 7.83 -49.79 -34.49
C LEU A 630 7.13 -51.01 -33.90
N SER A 631 6.17 -50.78 -33.01
CA SER A 631 5.23 -51.81 -32.54
C SER A 631 3.79 -51.28 -32.60
N VAL A 632 2.80 -52.17 -32.74
CA VAL A 632 1.38 -51.78 -32.77
C VAL A 632 0.73 -52.22 -31.46
N SER A 633 0.07 -51.28 -30.78
CA SER A 633 -0.71 -51.50 -29.57
C SER A 633 -2.13 -50.99 -29.78
N GLY A 634 -3.09 -51.91 -29.99
CA GLY A 634 -4.47 -51.53 -30.32
C GLY A 634 -4.57 -50.81 -31.68
N SER A 635 -5.08 -49.58 -31.67
CA SER A 635 -5.17 -48.68 -32.83
C SER A 635 -3.93 -47.79 -33.03
N ASN A 636 -2.94 -47.88 -32.14
CA ASN A 636 -1.81 -46.95 -32.08
C ASN A 636 -0.50 -47.63 -32.51
N THR A 637 0.44 -46.83 -32.99
CA THR A 637 1.82 -47.27 -33.27
C THR A 637 2.76 -46.64 -32.25
N ASN A 638 3.53 -47.48 -31.56
CA ASN A 638 4.57 -47.05 -30.64
C ASN A 638 5.92 -47.02 -31.37
N LEU A 639 6.65 -45.92 -31.24
CA LEU A 639 7.98 -45.70 -31.79
C LEU A 639 9.03 -45.81 -30.68
N TYR A 640 10.01 -46.68 -30.89
CA TYR A 640 11.10 -46.92 -29.94
C TYR A 640 12.45 -46.58 -30.56
N ILE A 641 13.39 -46.10 -29.74
CA ILE A 641 14.81 -46.05 -30.09
C ILE A 641 15.46 -47.42 -29.85
N ASN A 642 16.20 -47.91 -30.85
CA ASN A 642 16.82 -49.24 -30.89
C ASN A 642 18.21 -49.20 -30.25
N LYS A 643 18.32 -49.55 -28.96
CA LYS A 643 19.59 -49.44 -28.21
C LYS A 643 20.48 -50.69 -28.40
N PRO A 644 21.81 -50.54 -28.54
CA PRO A 644 22.69 -51.66 -28.88
C PRO A 644 22.92 -52.64 -27.70
N GLY A 645 22.79 -53.94 -27.96
CA GLY A 645 23.27 -54.99 -27.05
C GLY A 645 22.16 -55.63 -26.20
N THR A 646 22.28 -55.58 -24.86
CA THR A 646 21.29 -56.09 -23.90
C THR A 646 20.45 -54.99 -23.25
N GLU A 647 20.64 -53.75 -23.71
CA GLU A 647 19.89 -52.59 -23.26
C GLU A 647 18.46 -52.68 -23.81
N PRO A 648 17.41 -52.47 -22.99
CA PRO A 648 16.03 -52.47 -23.47
C PRO A 648 15.78 -51.26 -24.38
N ASP A 649 14.99 -51.45 -25.43
CA ASP A 649 14.52 -50.37 -26.30
C ASP A 649 13.59 -49.43 -25.52
N GLU A 650 13.68 -48.13 -25.81
CA GLU A 650 12.97 -47.09 -25.09
C GLU A 650 11.90 -46.43 -25.96
N LEU A 651 10.71 -46.22 -25.38
CA LEU A 651 9.58 -45.59 -26.07
C LEU A 651 9.84 -44.09 -26.16
N ILE A 652 9.74 -43.52 -27.35
CA ILE A 652 9.91 -42.07 -27.55
C ILE A 652 8.67 -41.39 -28.11
N ALA A 653 7.75 -42.15 -28.70
CA ALA A 653 6.43 -41.63 -29.09
C ALA A 653 5.34 -42.69 -29.21
N VAL A 654 4.10 -42.29 -28.96
CA VAL A 654 2.87 -43.03 -29.26
C VAL A 654 2.09 -42.25 -30.33
N ILE A 655 1.90 -42.87 -31.50
CA ILE A 655 1.21 -42.27 -32.64
C ILE A 655 -0.20 -42.85 -32.72
N ASN A 656 -1.19 -42.02 -32.41
CA ASN A 656 -2.57 -42.44 -32.27
C ASN A 656 -3.23 -42.78 -33.61
N ASN A 657 -4.12 -43.77 -33.61
CA ASN A 657 -4.94 -44.19 -34.76
C ASN A 657 -4.17 -44.58 -36.03
N GLN A 658 -2.88 -44.91 -35.89
CA GLN A 658 -2.02 -45.40 -36.97
C GLN A 658 -1.58 -46.83 -36.68
N THR A 659 -1.71 -47.74 -37.65
CA THR A 659 -1.31 -49.16 -37.49
C THR A 659 -0.37 -49.69 -38.57
N ALA A 660 0.03 -48.86 -39.54
CA ALA A 660 0.76 -49.30 -40.75
C ALA A 660 1.92 -48.38 -41.14
N LEU A 661 2.63 -47.82 -40.15
CA LEU A 661 3.76 -46.94 -40.39
C LEU A 661 5.03 -47.71 -40.83
N SER A 662 5.90 -47.03 -41.57
CA SER A 662 7.17 -47.56 -42.07
C SER A 662 8.28 -46.53 -41.91
N LEU A 663 9.34 -46.91 -41.18
CA LEU A 663 10.55 -46.10 -40.94
C LEU A 663 11.35 -45.74 -42.21
N THR A 664 10.90 -46.16 -43.40
CA THR A 664 11.54 -45.79 -44.69
C THR A 664 10.65 -44.90 -45.55
N ALA A 665 9.47 -44.55 -45.07
CA ALA A 665 8.55 -43.64 -45.73
C ALA A 665 8.98 -42.18 -45.54
N SER A 666 8.44 -41.28 -46.39
CA SER A 666 8.81 -39.86 -46.42
C SER A 666 8.34 -39.05 -45.21
N TYR A 667 7.35 -39.54 -44.48
CA TYR A 667 6.84 -38.91 -43.25
C TYR A 667 7.75 -39.17 -42.02
N PHE A 668 8.83 -39.93 -42.18
CA PHE A 668 9.94 -39.95 -41.23
C PHE A 668 11.15 -39.25 -41.84
N SER A 669 11.61 -38.19 -41.19
CA SER A 669 12.81 -37.45 -41.56
C SER A 669 13.96 -37.83 -40.62
N TYR A 670 15.13 -38.19 -41.16
CA TYR A 670 16.29 -38.61 -40.38
C TYR A 670 17.47 -37.65 -40.52
N VAL A 671 18.05 -37.22 -39.40
CA VAL A 671 19.27 -36.39 -39.34
C VAL A 671 20.50 -37.23 -38.96
N SER A 672 21.51 -37.41 -39.82
CA SER A 672 22.47 -38.56 -39.84
C SER A 672 23.56 -38.69 -38.73
N SER A 673 23.95 -39.95 -38.40
CA SER A 673 25.08 -40.36 -37.52
C SER A 673 26.35 -40.89 -38.27
N PRO A 674 27.63 -40.75 -37.81
CA PRO A 674 28.79 -40.84 -38.78
C PRO A 674 30.01 -41.89 -38.67
N THR A 675 31.04 -42.01 -39.61
CA THR A 675 32.09 -43.12 -39.81
C THR A 675 33.65 -42.81 -39.60
N LEU A 676 34.59 -43.82 -39.47
CA LEU A 676 36.00 -43.69 -38.92
C LEU A 676 37.26 -43.77 -39.90
N PRO A 677 38.48 -43.21 -39.60
CA PRO A 677 39.59 -42.91 -40.57
C PRO A 677 41.11 -43.14 -40.16
N SER A 678 42.13 -42.78 -41.00
CA SER A 678 43.62 -42.88 -40.77
C SER A 678 44.38 -41.53 -40.70
N ILE A 679 45.33 -41.34 -39.76
CA ILE A 679 45.88 -40.02 -39.38
C ILE A 679 47.41 -39.89 -39.57
N THR A 680 47.87 -38.87 -40.30
CA THR A 680 49.29 -38.44 -40.39
C THR A 680 49.49 -37.06 -39.77
N LEU A 681 50.71 -36.66 -39.42
CA LEU A 681 51.03 -35.38 -38.74
C LEU A 681 52.19 -34.65 -39.44
N ALA A 682 52.07 -33.33 -39.62
CA ALA A 682 53.11 -32.42 -40.10
C ALA A 682 52.93 -31.02 -39.49
N VAL A 683 53.97 -30.19 -39.44
CA VAL A 683 53.89 -28.79 -38.97
C VAL A 683 54.35 -27.83 -40.07
N ALA A 684 53.59 -26.76 -40.28
CA ALA A 684 53.97 -25.67 -41.18
C ALA A 684 53.34 -24.35 -40.72
N PRO A 685 54.08 -23.23 -40.69
CA PRO A 685 55.54 -23.12 -40.90
C PRO A 685 56.32 -23.85 -39.78
N SER A 686 57.62 -24.07 -39.96
CA SER A 686 58.45 -24.75 -38.95
C SER A 686 58.81 -23.86 -37.75
N SER A 687 58.54 -22.56 -37.83
CA SER A 687 58.76 -21.60 -36.76
C SER A 687 57.86 -20.37 -36.93
N VAL A 688 57.41 -19.76 -35.83
CA VAL A 688 56.58 -18.54 -35.79
C VAL A 688 57.06 -17.56 -34.72
N THR A 689 56.54 -16.32 -34.71
CA THR A 689 56.74 -15.39 -33.58
C THR A 689 55.55 -15.48 -32.60
N GLU A 690 55.71 -14.99 -31.36
CA GLU A 690 54.80 -15.17 -30.21
C GLU A 690 53.47 -14.40 -30.34
N ASP A 691 53.50 -13.09 -30.54
CA ASP A 691 52.42 -12.17 -30.94
C ASP A 691 52.11 -12.22 -32.44
N GLY A 692 52.85 -13.04 -33.17
CA GLY A 692 52.71 -13.17 -34.61
C GLY A 692 51.34 -13.72 -34.95
N THR A 693 50.63 -13.08 -35.89
CA THR A 693 49.36 -13.60 -36.45
C THR A 693 49.46 -14.97 -37.16
N THR A 694 50.66 -15.56 -37.22
CA THR A 694 50.92 -16.86 -37.85
C THR A 694 51.28 -17.87 -36.78
N ASN A 695 50.55 -18.98 -36.73
CA ASN A 695 50.70 -19.95 -35.66
C ASN A 695 51.47 -21.18 -36.15
N LEU A 696 52.05 -21.96 -35.23
CA LEU A 696 52.62 -23.26 -35.56
C LEU A 696 51.45 -24.24 -35.80
N VAL A 697 51.12 -24.49 -37.07
CA VAL A 697 49.98 -25.34 -37.40
C VAL A 697 50.43 -26.79 -37.57
N TYR A 698 50.21 -27.59 -36.54
CA TYR A 698 50.36 -29.04 -36.63
C TYR A 698 49.13 -29.62 -37.31
N THR A 699 49.25 -29.91 -38.60
CA THR A 699 48.18 -30.50 -39.39
C THR A 699 48.19 -32.01 -39.28
N PHE A 700 47.17 -32.53 -38.62
CA PHE A 700 46.81 -33.92 -38.63
C PHE A 700 45.94 -34.17 -39.87
N THR A 701 46.33 -35.09 -40.73
CA THR A 701 45.57 -35.41 -41.95
C THR A 701 44.91 -36.77 -41.83
N ARG A 702 43.58 -36.76 -41.87
CA ARG A 702 42.64 -37.87 -41.86
C ARG A 702 42.31 -38.33 -43.27
N THR A 703 42.78 -39.51 -43.64
CA THR A 703 42.44 -40.22 -44.88
C THR A 703 41.48 -41.36 -44.57
N GLY A 704 40.31 -41.40 -45.23
CA GLY A 704 39.21 -42.33 -44.91
C GLY A 704 37.88 -41.59 -44.78
N VAL A 705 36.96 -42.07 -43.94
CA VAL A 705 35.64 -41.42 -43.79
C VAL A 705 35.74 -40.21 -42.88
N THR A 706 35.18 -39.07 -43.25
CA THR A 706 35.26 -37.82 -42.47
C THR A 706 33.99 -37.45 -41.74
N THR A 707 32.86 -38.09 -42.05
CA THR A 707 31.51 -37.64 -41.66
C THR A 707 31.32 -37.43 -40.16
N ASN A 708 32.16 -38.04 -39.30
CA ASN A 708 32.03 -37.97 -37.84
C ASN A 708 33.12 -37.14 -37.23
N SER A 709 32.83 -36.49 -36.10
CA SER A 709 33.91 -36.00 -35.28
C SER A 709 34.81 -37.18 -34.83
N LEU A 710 36.12 -36.96 -34.76
CA LEU A 710 37.07 -37.99 -34.33
C LEU A 710 38.20 -37.39 -33.50
N THR A 711 38.32 -37.83 -32.25
CA THR A 711 39.42 -37.48 -31.35
C THR A 711 40.63 -38.39 -31.51
N VAL A 712 41.82 -37.78 -31.62
CA VAL A 712 43.10 -38.42 -31.95
C VAL A 712 44.18 -38.03 -30.94
N ASN A 713 44.65 -38.98 -30.16
CA ASN A 713 45.62 -38.74 -29.09
C ASN A 713 47.05 -38.53 -29.62
N TYR A 714 47.81 -37.66 -28.95
CA TYR A 714 49.24 -37.44 -29.20
C TYR A 714 49.97 -37.03 -27.91
N THR A 715 51.29 -37.15 -27.89
CA THR A 715 52.14 -36.68 -26.79
C THR A 715 52.85 -35.39 -27.16
N VAL A 716 53.15 -34.56 -26.16
CA VAL A 716 53.75 -33.24 -26.29
C VAL A 716 55.04 -33.19 -25.49
N GLU A 717 56.13 -32.78 -26.12
CA GLU A 717 57.47 -32.57 -25.55
C GLU A 717 58.05 -31.25 -26.10
N GLY A 718 59.21 -30.79 -25.64
CA GLY A 718 59.83 -29.53 -26.10
C GLY A 718 60.48 -28.72 -24.98
N THR A 719 60.94 -27.51 -25.29
CA THR A 719 61.40 -26.54 -24.28
C THR A 719 60.31 -25.55 -23.86
N ALA A 720 59.30 -25.34 -24.72
CA ALA A 720 58.12 -24.53 -24.41
C ALA A 720 57.09 -25.33 -23.60
N THR A 721 56.50 -24.68 -22.63
CA THR A 721 55.64 -25.23 -21.57
C THR A 721 54.16 -25.11 -21.96
N ASN A 722 53.50 -26.25 -22.13
CA ASN A 722 52.06 -26.33 -22.45
C ASN A 722 51.22 -25.65 -21.36
N GLY A 723 50.41 -24.66 -21.76
CA GLY A 723 49.57 -23.87 -20.86
C GLY A 723 50.26 -22.64 -20.26
N THR A 724 51.52 -22.38 -20.63
CA THR A 724 52.22 -21.12 -20.34
C THR A 724 52.60 -20.46 -21.65
N ASP A 725 53.60 -20.98 -22.36
CA ASP A 725 54.22 -20.34 -23.54
C ASP A 725 53.38 -20.53 -24.83
N TYR A 726 52.42 -21.44 -24.77
CA TYR A 726 51.34 -21.57 -25.75
C TYR A 726 50.11 -22.11 -25.05
N ALA A 727 48.94 -21.71 -25.55
CA ALA A 727 47.67 -22.10 -25.00
C ALA A 727 47.63 -23.60 -24.76
N SER A 728 47.03 -24.02 -23.63
CA SER A 728 47.11 -25.42 -23.25
C SER A 728 46.48 -26.27 -24.33
N ILE A 729 47.33 -27.01 -25.04
CA ILE A 729 46.85 -27.81 -26.14
C ILE A 729 46.29 -29.10 -25.58
N PRO A 730 45.20 -29.59 -26.16
CA PRO A 730 44.61 -30.83 -25.72
C PRO A 730 45.63 -31.95 -25.88
N THR A 731 45.49 -33.02 -25.10
CA THR A 731 46.32 -34.23 -25.24
C THR A 731 45.89 -35.09 -26.44
N SER A 732 44.93 -34.58 -27.22
CA SER A 732 44.35 -35.21 -28.39
C SER A 732 43.73 -34.14 -29.31
N VAL A 733 43.55 -34.41 -30.59
CA VAL A 733 42.94 -33.49 -31.55
C VAL A 733 41.67 -34.10 -32.12
N THR A 734 40.60 -33.31 -32.15
CA THR A 734 39.33 -33.76 -32.72
C THR A 734 39.20 -33.23 -34.16
N PHE A 735 39.13 -34.13 -35.12
CA PHE A 735 38.63 -33.81 -36.46
C PHE A 735 37.15 -33.53 -36.35
N ALA A 736 36.66 -32.39 -36.84
CA ALA A 736 35.23 -32.19 -37.00
C ALA A 736 34.64 -33.16 -38.05
N ALA A 737 33.34 -33.42 -37.95
CA ALA A 737 32.57 -34.08 -38.99
C ALA A 737 32.83 -33.42 -40.38
N GLY A 738 32.96 -34.23 -41.42
CA GLY A 738 33.30 -33.81 -42.79
C GLY A 738 34.80 -33.49 -43.03
N SER A 739 35.58 -33.19 -42.00
CA SER A 739 36.95 -32.70 -42.18
C SER A 739 38.00 -33.81 -42.34
N SER A 740 38.83 -33.70 -43.38
CA SER A 740 40.00 -34.57 -43.61
C SER A 740 41.26 -34.06 -42.93
N THR A 741 41.21 -32.91 -42.25
CA THR A 741 42.35 -32.34 -41.54
C THR A 741 41.89 -31.77 -40.21
N ALA A 742 42.62 -32.06 -39.16
CA ALA A 742 42.47 -31.38 -37.88
C ALA A 742 43.82 -30.76 -37.58
N THR A 743 43.80 -29.54 -37.11
CA THR A 743 45.03 -28.86 -36.77
C THR A 743 45.08 -28.71 -35.27
N VAL A 744 46.23 -29.06 -34.69
CA VAL A 744 46.59 -28.47 -33.41
C VAL A 744 47.37 -27.24 -33.79
N THR A 745 46.69 -26.12 -33.68
CA THR A 745 47.36 -24.86 -33.81
C THR A 745 48.02 -24.59 -32.46
N ILE A 746 49.35 -24.66 -32.46
CA ILE A 746 50.13 -24.06 -31.38
C ILE A 746 50.09 -22.57 -31.69
N ASP A 747 49.10 -21.93 -31.10
CA ASP A 747 49.06 -20.49 -30.96
C ASP A 747 49.97 -20.19 -29.77
N PRO A 748 51.16 -19.62 -30.01
CA PRO A 748 51.94 -19.08 -28.91
C PRO A 748 51.02 -18.18 -28.06
N THR A 749 51.18 -18.23 -26.74
CA THR A 749 50.40 -17.33 -25.89
C THR A 749 51.02 -15.97 -26.08
N ALA A 750 50.44 -15.16 -26.98
CA ALA A 750 50.78 -13.74 -27.06
C ALA A 750 50.61 -13.17 -25.65
N ASP A 751 51.70 -12.75 -25.03
CA ASP A 751 51.63 -12.12 -23.74
C ASP A 751 52.29 -10.74 -23.83
N THR A 752 53.15 -10.36 -22.91
CA THR A 752 54.04 -9.18 -23.05
C THR A 752 55.31 -9.33 -22.21
N ILE A 753 55.52 -10.54 -21.72
CA ILE A 753 56.59 -10.98 -20.86
C ILE A 753 57.73 -11.36 -21.78
N VAL A 754 58.75 -10.51 -21.81
CA VAL A 754 59.93 -10.74 -22.63
C VAL A 754 60.68 -12.01 -22.19
N GLU A 755 60.77 -12.99 -23.08
CA GLU A 755 61.41 -14.30 -22.91
C GLU A 755 62.38 -14.71 -24.05
N SER A 756 62.78 -15.99 -24.14
CA SER A 756 63.74 -16.51 -25.14
C SER A 756 63.11 -17.55 -26.04
N ASN A 757 63.44 -17.61 -27.34
CA ASN A 757 62.80 -18.56 -28.28
C ASN A 757 62.80 -20.03 -27.82
N GLU A 758 61.68 -20.71 -28.04
CA GLU A 758 61.38 -22.03 -27.47
C GLU A 758 60.85 -23.04 -28.52
N THR A 759 60.70 -24.32 -28.15
CA THR A 759 60.33 -25.41 -29.09
C THR A 759 59.17 -26.26 -28.59
N VAL A 760 58.32 -26.71 -29.52
CA VAL A 760 57.20 -27.64 -29.31
C VAL A 760 57.38 -28.88 -30.19
N ILE A 761 57.14 -30.08 -29.65
CA ILE A 761 57.34 -31.36 -30.33
C ILE A 761 56.11 -32.25 -30.11
N LEU A 762 55.43 -32.66 -31.19
CA LEU A 762 54.28 -33.56 -31.14
C LEU A 762 54.60 -34.93 -31.75
N THR A 763 54.14 -35.99 -31.08
CA THR A 763 54.24 -37.38 -31.55
C THR A 763 52.88 -38.08 -31.46
N LEU A 764 52.42 -38.71 -32.55
CA LEU A 764 51.12 -39.41 -32.58
C LEU A 764 51.09 -40.62 -31.62
N ALA A 765 49.99 -40.75 -30.85
CA ALA A 765 49.77 -41.83 -29.90
C ALA A 765 48.63 -42.78 -30.33
N ALA A 766 48.67 -44.04 -29.87
CA ALA A 766 47.65 -45.04 -30.17
C ALA A 766 46.30 -44.72 -29.49
N GLY A 767 45.17 -44.97 -30.16
CA GLY A 767 43.81 -44.66 -29.66
C GLY A 767 42.67 -45.45 -30.36
N THR A 768 41.42 -45.20 -29.96
CA THR A 768 40.19 -45.77 -30.54
C THR A 768 39.58 -44.83 -31.59
N GLY A 769 38.91 -45.38 -32.61
CA GLY A 769 38.29 -44.54 -33.64
C GLY A 769 39.17 -44.23 -34.86
N TYR A 770 40.48 -44.52 -34.86
CA TYR A 770 41.40 -44.17 -35.97
C TYR A 770 42.70 -45.00 -36.04
N THR A 771 43.56 -44.80 -37.06
CA THR A 771 44.90 -45.46 -37.22
C THR A 771 46.06 -44.45 -37.42
N ILE A 772 47.31 -44.79 -37.03
CA ILE A 772 48.49 -43.88 -37.11
C ILE A 772 49.31 -44.07 -38.39
N GLY A 773 49.61 -42.97 -39.09
CA GLY A 773 50.39 -42.93 -40.34
C GLY A 773 51.77 -42.26 -40.25
N THR A 774 52.00 -41.28 -39.36
CA THR A 774 53.34 -40.66 -39.14
C THR A 774 53.98 -41.21 -37.87
N THR A 775 55.21 -41.73 -37.95
CA THR A 775 55.86 -42.49 -36.84
C THR A 775 57.06 -41.79 -36.19
N THR A 776 57.50 -40.64 -36.71
CA THR A 776 58.60 -39.83 -36.15
C THR A 776 58.07 -38.54 -35.53
N PRO A 777 58.70 -38.00 -34.47
CA PRO A 777 58.30 -36.72 -33.86
C PRO A 777 58.35 -35.55 -34.84
N VAL A 778 57.45 -34.58 -34.68
CA VAL A 778 57.35 -33.37 -35.50
C VAL A 778 57.62 -32.15 -34.62
N THR A 779 58.56 -31.28 -35.02
CA THR A 779 59.08 -30.17 -34.20
C THR A 779 58.80 -28.81 -34.83
N GLY A 780 58.33 -27.85 -34.04
CA GLY A 780 58.14 -26.44 -34.36
C GLY A 780 58.79 -25.52 -33.31
N THR A 781 59.06 -24.27 -33.68
CA THR A 781 59.75 -23.26 -32.83
C THR A 781 58.92 -21.98 -32.66
N ILE A 782 58.77 -21.48 -31.44
CA ILE A 782 58.14 -20.20 -31.09
C ILE A 782 59.25 -19.17 -30.83
N ASN A 783 59.17 -17.99 -31.44
CA ASN A 783 60.16 -16.92 -31.30
C ASN A 783 59.53 -15.71 -30.59
N ASN A 784 60.10 -15.23 -29.49
CA ASN A 784 59.58 -14.06 -28.77
C ASN A 784 59.57 -12.78 -29.65
N ASP A 785 58.44 -12.10 -29.73
CA ASP A 785 58.27 -10.76 -30.37
C ASP A 785 57.56 -9.73 -29.49
N ASP A 786 57.28 -10.10 -28.25
CA ASP A 786 56.61 -9.26 -27.27
C ASP A 786 57.38 -8.00 -26.86
N THR A 787 56.63 -6.92 -26.66
CA THR A 787 57.13 -5.64 -26.14
C THR A 787 56.23 -5.13 -25.01
N THR A 788 56.75 -5.03 -23.79
CA THR A 788 56.12 -4.51 -22.55
C THR A 788 54.75 -3.79 -22.66
N VAL A 789 53.66 -4.39 -22.13
CA VAL A 789 52.37 -3.73 -21.84
C VAL A 789 52.55 -2.58 -20.85
N THR A 790 51.94 -1.44 -21.12
CA THR A 790 51.96 -0.26 -20.24
C THR A 790 50.67 -0.15 -19.44
N SER A 791 50.77 -0.28 -18.13
CA SER A 791 49.69 -0.03 -17.17
C SER A 791 49.01 1.34 -17.35
N GLN A 792 47.71 1.51 -17.07
CA GLN A 792 47.01 2.81 -17.13
C GLN A 792 46.51 3.28 -15.77
N LEU A 793 46.72 4.56 -15.46
CA LEU A 793 46.32 5.19 -14.21
C LEU A 793 45.00 5.97 -14.35
N SER A 794 44.13 5.83 -13.36
CA SER A 794 42.92 6.63 -13.16
C SER A 794 42.81 7.13 -11.70
N ILE A 795 42.05 8.19 -11.44
CA ILE A 795 41.81 8.75 -10.09
C ILE A 795 40.31 9.02 -9.91
N ASN A 796 39.77 8.83 -8.70
CA ASN A 796 38.35 9.02 -8.41
C ASN A 796 38.00 10.44 -7.93
N ASP A 797 36.73 10.80 -8.07
CA ASP A 797 36.14 12.01 -7.48
C ASP A 797 35.68 11.73 -6.04
N ILE A 798 35.68 12.76 -5.19
CA ILE A 798 35.18 12.68 -3.80
C ILE A 798 34.53 13.99 -3.36
N THR A 799 33.62 13.89 -2.39
CA THR A 799 33.17 15.04 -1.57
C THR A 799 33.70 14.84 -0.15
N VAL A 800 34.25 15.88 0.45
CA VAL A 800 34.74 15.91 1.83
C VAL A 800 34.03 16.99 2.61
N VAL A 801 33.73 16.69 3.88
CA VAL A 801 33.10 17.67 4.77
C VAL A 801 34.20 18.41 5.52
N GLU A 802 34.30 19.71 5.30
CA GLU A 802 35.23 20.59 6.00
C GLU A 802 35.05 20.48 7.53
N GLY A 803 36.13 20.56 8.30
CA GLY A 803 36.11 20.39 9.76
C GLY A 803 35.98 18.95 10.27
N LYS A 804 35.26 18.10 9.55
CA LYS A 804 35.19 16.65 9.79
C LYS A 804 36.36 15.92 9.15
N ASP A 805 36.59 16.18 7.88
CA ASP A 805 37.56 15.49 7.05
C ASP A 805 38.81 16.36 6.87
N ASN A 806 39.82 16.14 7.72
CA ASN A 806 41.07 16.91 7.68
C ASN A 806 41.88 16.73 6.37
N ASN A 807 41.55 15.74 5.55
CA ASN A 807 42.20 15.50 4.26
C ASN A 807 41.21 14.94 3.23
N ALA A 808 41.31 15.42 2.00
CA ALA A 808 40.81 14.74 0.82
C ALA A 808 41.73 13.58 0.46
N ILE A 809 41.21 12.35 0.53
CA ILE A 809 41.93 11.11 0.22
C ILE A 809 41.40 10.54 -1.08
N LEU A 810 42.07 10.85 -2.19
CA LEU A 810 41.75 10.31 -3.49
C LEU A 810 42.51 8.99 -3.68
N THR A 811 41.84 8.02 -4.28
CA THR A 811 42.42 6.73 -4.67
C THR A 811 42.76 6.77 -6.15
N VAL A 812 44.05 6.55 -6.43
CA VAL A 812 44.55 6.30 -7.78
C VAL A 812 44.54 4.80 -8.01
N THR A 813 43.91 4.36 -9.08
CA THR A 813 43.81 2.96 -9.49
C THR A 813 44.67 2.70 -10.73
N VAL A 814 45.17 1.48 -10.85
CA VAL A 814 45.80 0.96 -12.07
C VAL A 814 45.07 -0.29 -12.54
N ASP A 815 44.73 -0.32 -13.82
CA ASP A 815 43.98 -1.41 -14.46
C ASP A 815 44.78 -2.71 -14.58
N ASN A 816 46.06 -2.60 -14.91
CA ASN A 816 47.01 -3.69 -15.15
C ASN A 816 48.24 -3.49 -14.26
N PRO A 817 48.22 -3.94 -12.99
CA PRO A 817 49.32 -3.73 -12.04
C PRO A 817 50.67 -4.18 -12.60
N ASN A 818 51.63 -3.26 -12.66
CA ASN A 818 52.94 -3.53 -13.23
C ASN A 818 53.82 -4.35 -12.27
N SER A 819 54.62 -5.27 -12.79
CA SER A 819 55.60 -6.03 -12.00
C SER A 819 56.78 -5.17 -11.50
N GLN A 820 56.95 -3.98 -12.07
CA GLN A 820 57.80 -2.91 -11.55
C GLN A 820 56.95 -1.84 -10.85
N PRO A 821 57.49 -1.10 -9.87
CA PRO A 821 56.74 -0.01 -9.25
C PRO A 821 56.39 1.06 -10.29
N ILE A 822 55.14 1.53 -10.25
CA ILE A 822 54.65 2.63 -11.09
C ILE A 822 54.85 3.93 -10.31
N THR A 823 55.52 4.92 -10.90
CA THR A 823 55.65 6.25 -10.30
C THR A 823 54.96 7.29 -11.17
N PHE A 824 54.29 8.24 -10.56
CA PHE A 824 53.63 9.34 -11.26
C PHE A 824 53.64 10.59 -10.39
N ASN A 825 53.55 11.75 -11.04
CA ASN A 825 53.38 13.03 -10.37
C ASN A 825 51.88 13.37 -10.28
N TYR A 826 51.51 14.14 -9.28
CA TYR A 826 50.20 14.79 -9.20
C TYR A 826 50.36 16.27 -8.93
N THR A 827 49.37 17.06 -9.31
CA THR A 827 49.30 18.50 -9.02
C THR A 827 47.84 18.88 -8.80
N THR A 828 47.58 19.65 -7.75
CA THR A 828 46.26 20.22 -7.49
C THR A 828 46.05 21.52 -8.27
N ALA A 829 44.85 21.76 -8.79
CA ALA A 829 44.46 23.02 -9.43
C ALA A 829 43.06 23.47 -9.00
N PRO A 830 42.85 24.76 -8.68
CA PRO A 830 41.58 25.28 -8.20
C PRO A 830 40.52 25.31 -9.32
N ILE A 831 39.25 25.01 -8.98
CA ILE A 831 38.08 25.34 -9.82
C ILE A 831 37.46 26.62 -9.26
N ASN A 832 36.84 26.52 -8.09
CA ASN A 832 36.31 27.62 -7.28
C ASN A 832 36.87 27.62 -5.84
N ALA A 833 37.46 26.51 -5.37
CA ALA A 833 38.24 26.49 -4.13
C ALA A 833 39.56 27.27 -4.30
N THR A 834 39.83 28.23 -3.43
CA THR A 834 41.09 28.99 -3.33
C THR A 834 42.22 28.21 -2.64
N ALA A 835 43.25 27.87 -3.42
CA ALA A 835 44.48 27.25 -2.91
C ALA A 835 45.13 27.99 -1.71
N ASN A 836 45.38 27.24 -0.63
CA ASN A 836 45.88 27.65 0.68
C ASN A 836 44.94 28.53 1.50
N VAL A 837 43.68 28.62 1.09
CA VAL A 837 42.57 29.07 1.94
C VAL A 837 41.79 27.83 2.37
N ASP A 838 41.26 27.04 1.42
CA ASP A 838 40.35 25.90 1.70
C ASP A 838 41.06 24.55 1.55
N TYR A 839 42.12 24.47 0.76
CA TYR A 839 42.99 23.28 0.70
C TYR A 839 44.47 23.64 0.55
N THR A 840 45.36 22.81 1.07
CA THR A 840 46.80 23.01 0.85
C THR A 840 47.18 22.54 -0.55
N SER A 841 47.49 23.47 -1.45
CA SER A 841 47.95 23.13 -2.80
C SER A 841 49.18 22.24 -2.75
N LYS A 842 49.14 21.11 -3.46
CA LYS A 842 50.15 20.08 -3.37
C LYS A 842 50.55 19.57 -4.74
N THR A 843 51.84 19.39 -4.90
CA THR A 843 52.42 18.60 -5.99
C THR A 843 53.30 17.54 -5.37
N GLY A 844 53.28 16.33 -5.90
CA GLY A 844 54.14 15.28 -5.38
C GLY A 844 54.30 14.14 -6.35
N THR A 845 55.14 13.19 -5.98
CA THR A 845 55.32 11.93 -6.69
C THR A 845 54.79 10.81 -5.80
N ILE A 846 53.95 9.95 -6.36
CA ILE A 846 53.43 8.74 -5.71
C ILE A 846 54.03 7.53 -6.41
N THR A 847 54.23 6.46 -5.62
CA THR A 847 54.63 5.15 -6.12
C THR A 847 53.55 4.14 -5.78
N ILE A 848 52.94 3.52 -6.78
CA ILE A 848 52.21 2.26 -6.62
C ILE A 848 53.27 1.15 -6.61
N ALA A 849 53.26 0.31 -5.57
CA ALA A 849 54.24 -0.77 -5.46
C ALA A 849 54.02 -1.81 -6.58
N ALA A 850 55.08 -2.54 -6.92
CA ALA A 850 54.99 -3.63 -7.89
C ALA A 850 53.87 -4.61 -7.52
N ASN A 851 53.07 -5.01 -8.52
CA ASN A 851 51.93 -5.91 -8.39
C ASN A 851 50.83 -5.44 -7.42
N THR A 852 50.71 -4.13 -7.21
CA THR A 852 49.59 -3.54 -6.44
C THR A 852 48.75 -2.62 -7.32
N SER A 853 47.45 -2.56 -7.04
CA SER A 853 46.49 -1.91 -7.92
C SER A 853 46.11 -0.47 -7.53
N THR A 854 46.55 0.00 -6.35
CA THR A 854 46.11 1.30 -5.84
C THR A 854 47.19 2.04 -5.05
N ALA A 855 47.09 3.36 -5.03
CA ALA A 855 47.74 4.24 -4.05
C ALA A 855 46.83 5.42 -3.74
N THR A 856 47.02 6.06 -2.59
CA THR A 856 46.21 7.22 -2.19
C THR A 856 47.01 8.53 -2.28
N ILE A 857 46.33 9.58 -2.71
CA ILE A 857 46.78 10.96 -2.62
C ILE A 857 46.00 11.62 -1.49
N SER A 858 46.73 12.15 -0.52
CA SER A 858 46.16 12.90 0.60
C SER A 858 46.47 14.39 0.44
N ILE A 859 45.42 15.18 0.27
CA ILE A 859 45.44 16.65 0.20
C ILE A 859 44.83 17.20 1.49
N PRO A 860 45.60 17.95 2.32
CA PRO A 860 45.05 18.56 3.52
C PRO A 860 43.96 19.58 3.19
N ILE A 861 42.81 19.46 3.84
CA ILE A 861 41.74 20.45 3.85
C ILE A 861 42.01 21.43 4.99
N LEU A 862 41.78 22.71 4.74
CA LEU A 862 42.10 23.79 5.67
C LEU A 862 40.82 24.29 6.32
N ASN A 863 40.42 23.59 7.39
CA ASN A 863 39.18 23.89 8.10
C ASN A 863 39.16 25.32 8.68
N ASP A 864 38.09 26.06 8.46
CA ASP A 864 37.76 27.26 9.21
C ASP A 864 36.41 27.20 9.96
N ASN A 865 35.70 28.31 10.18
CA ASN A 865 34.37 28.31 10.84
C ASN A 865 33.38 29.19 10.06
N LEU A 866 33.66 29.44 8.79
CA LEU A 866 32.80 30.15 7.86
C LEU A 866 31.90 29.13 7.19
N ASN A 867 30.64 29.49 7.02
CA ASN A 867 29.71 28.70 6.21
C ASN A 867 29.85 29.19 4.76
N GLU A 868 30.47 28.37 3.93
CA GLU A 868 30.83 28.65 2.56
C GLU A 868 29.95 27.81 1.59
N PRO A 869 29.71 28.29 0.36
CA PRO A 869 29.10 27.44 -0.67
C PRO A 869 30.06 26.30 -1.05
N ASP A 870 29.54 25.17 -1.53
CA ASP A 870 30.38 24.06 -1.99
C ASP A 870 31.46 24.52 -3.00
N GLU A 871 32.71 24.23 -2.67
CA GLU A 871 33.87 24.61 -3.47
C GLU A 871 34.61 23.38 -3.98
N ALA A 872 35.30 23.50 -5.12
CA ALA A 872 35.95 22.39 -5.77
C ALA A 872 37.37 22.71 -6.26
N PHE A 873 38.20 21.68 -6.26
CA PHE A 873 39.51 21.68 -6.92
C PHE A 873 39.75 20.32 -7.59
N THR A 874 40.70 20.29 -8.51
CA THR A 874 41.08 19.07 -9.23
C THR A 874 42.46 18.57 -8.80
N VAL A 875 42.67 17.27 -8.93
CA VAL A 875 43.96 16.59 -8.80
C VAL A 875 44.29 15.95 -10.15
N THR A 876 45.26 16.50 -10.86
CA THR A 876 45.70 16.00 -12.18
C THR A 876 46.92 15.11 -12.04
N LEU A 877 46.86 13.91 -12.61
CA LEU A 877 47.99 13.00 -12.74
C LEU A 877 48.91 13.42 -13.90
N SER A 878 50.23 13.24 -13.77
CA SER A 878 51.20 13.56 -14.82
C SER A 878 52.48 12.75 -14.72
N ASN A 879 53.28 12.74 -15.80
CA ASN A 879 54.63 12.13 -15.83
C ASN A 879 54.69 10.67 -15.30
N PRO A 880 53.79 9.76 -15.74
CA PRO A 880 53.85 8.38 -15.29
C PRO A 880 55.11 7.66 -15.83
N VAL A 881 55.64 6.74 -15.02
CA VAL A 881 56.75 5.82 -15.35
C VAL A 881 56.25 4.40 -15.11
N ASN A 882 56.52 3.50 -16.05
CA ASN A 882 55.97 2.14 -16.10
C ASN A 882 54.43 2.08 -16.23
N ALA A 883 53.81 3.22 -16.57
CA ALA A 883 52.38 3.35 -16.86
C ALA A 883 52.12 4.51 -17.82
N THR A 884 50.89 4.61 -18.30
CA THR A 884 50.27 5.76 -18.98
C THR A 884 49.10 6.28 -18.15
N ILE A 885 48.54 7.44 -18.47
CA ILE A 885 47.35 7.98 -17.79
C ILE A 885 46.16 7.79 -18.71
N ASN A 886 45.04 7.30 -18.17
CA ASN A 886 43.78 7.20 -18.90
C ASN A 886 43.32 8.61 -19.33
N PRO A 887 43.07 8.86 -20.64
CA PRO A 887 42.63 10.16 -21.13
C PRO A 887 41.35 10.69 -20.47
N GLU A 888 40.46 9.81 -20.03
CA GLU A 888 39.17 10.15 -19.40
C GLU A 888 39.21 10.04 -17.87
N GLY A 889 40.29 9.50 -17.28
CA GLY A 889 40.40 9.23 -15.84
C GLY A 889 41.60 9.88 -15.15
N GLY A 890 42.34 10.77 -15.82
CA GLY A 890 43.56 11.40 -15.30
C GLY A 890 43.36 12.58 -14.36
N ILE A 891 42.12 12.99 -14.11
CA ILE A 891 41.74 14.14 -13.30
C ILE A 891 40.67 13.68 -12.32
N GLY A 892 40.90 13.89 -11.02
CA GLY A 892 39.91 13.65 -9.97
C GLY A 892 39.46 14.97 -9.38
N GLU A 893 38.15 15.17 -9.24
CA GLU A 893 37.52 16.33 -8.63
C GLU A 893 37.29 16.09 -7.12
N VAL A 894 37.60 17.11 -6.32
CA VAL A 894 37.31 17.14 -4.89
C VAL A 894 36.36 18.28 -4.64
N ILE A 895 35.19 17.97 -4.09
CA ILE A 895 34.23 18.95 -3.56
C ILE A 895 34.44 19.07 -2.05
N ILE A 896 34.63 20.28 -1.56
CA ILE A 896 34.70 20.65 -0.15
C ILE A 896 33.34 21.25 0.21
N THR A 897 32.69 20.72 1.24
CA THR A 897 31.38 21.18 1.70
C THR A 897 31.38 21.37 3.22
N ASP A 898 30.66 22.38 3.71
CA ASP A 898 30.39 22.55 5.14
C ASP A 898 29.19 21.71 5.63
N THR A 899 28.56 20.95 4.75
CA THR A 899 27.33 20.22 5.05
C THR A 899 27.58 18.76 5.39
N TRP A 900 27.38 18.43 6.67
CA TRP A 900 27.29 17.04 7.09
C TRP A 900 25.85 16.52 6.98
N GLN A 901 25.62 15.62 6.02
CA GLN A 901 24.36 14.85 5.94
C GLN A 901 24.41 13.57 6.80
N SER A 902 23.34 13.28 7.57
CA SER A 902 23.30 12.12 8.48
C SER A 902 21.91 11.50 8.62
N SER A 903 21.83 10.17 8.53
CA SER A 903 20.63 9.37 8.84
C SER A 903 20.56 8.91 10.31
N LEU A 904 21.45 9.42 11.15
CA LEU A 904 21.58 9.12 12.58
C LEU A 904 21.61 10.41 13.39
N THR A 905 21.28 10.34 14.67
CA THR A 905 21.48 11.44 15.63
C THR A 905 22.94 11.91 15.64
N ARG A 906 23.17 13.23 15.55
CA ARG A 906 24.51 13.83 15.44
C ARG A 906 24.71 15.08 16.28
N THR A 907 25.95 15.19 16.75
CA THR A 907 26.53 16.44 17.26
C THR A 907 27.65 16.87 16.31
N LEU A 908 27.62 18.12 15.86
CA LEU A 908 28.64 18.66 14.98
C LEU A 908 29.99 18.74 15.71
N PRO A 909 31.09 18.28 15.09
CA PRO A 909 32.43 18.55 15.59
C PRO A 909 32.77 20.01 15.32
N ASN A 910 33.84 20.52 15.93
CA ASN A 910 34.31 21.88 15.64
C ASN A 910 34.55 22.07 14.13
N ASN A 911 34.32 23.29 13.63
CA ASN A 911 34.57 23.69 12.24
C ASN A 911 33.65 23.00 11.21
N VAL A 912 32.51 22.47 11.63
CA VAL A 912 31.44 22.05 10.71
C VAL A 912 30.25 22.95 10.96
N GLU A 913 29.77 23.61 9.92
CA GLU A 913 28.78 24.66 10.07
C GLU A 913 27.37 24.15 9.79
N ASN A 914 27.19 23.22 8.85
CA ASN A 914 25.86 22.76 8.45
C ASN A 914 25.62 21.27 8.81
N LEU A 915 24.47 20.98 9.43
CA LEU A 915 23.97 19.62 9.65
C LEU A 915 22.63 19.46 8.93
N ARG A 916 22.50 18.40 8.11
CA ARG A 916 21.23 18.01 7.50
C ARG A 916 20.88 16.57 7.89
N LEU A 917 19.81 16.40 8.65
CA LEU A 917 19.27 15.08 8.97
C LEU A 917 18.46 14.56 7.77
N ILE A 918 18.56 13.27 7.47
CA ILE A 918 17.87 12.63 6.32
C ILE A 918 17.04 11.43 6.78
N GLY A 919 15.99 11.11 6.03
CA GLY A 919 15.02 10.04 6.34
C GLY A 919 13.82 10.53 7.17
N SER A 920 13.02 9.60 7.70
CA SER A 920 11.82 9.88 8.51
C SER A 920 11.95 9.47 9.98
N ASN A 921 13.07 8.86 10.37
CA ASN A 921 13.29 8.45 11.76
C ASN A 921 13.39 9.66 12.71
N ASN A 922 12.96 9.48 13.96
CA ASN A 922 13.09 10.47 15.04
C ASN A 922 14.56 10.58 15.52
N ILE A 923 15.37 11.37 14.81
CA ILE A 923 16.80 11.59 15.08
C ILE A 923 17.07 13.05 15.43
N ASN A 924 18.15 13.28 16.18
CA ASN A 924 18.40 14.59 16.79
C ASN A 924 19.66 15.25 16.23
N GLY A 925 19.68 16.59 16.24
CA GLY A 925 20.78 17.43 15.78
C GLY A 925 21.31 18.32 16.90
N THR A 926 22.62 18.39 17.06
CA THR A 926 23.28 19.31 18.01
C THR A 926 24.43 20.02 17.31
N GLY A 927 24.48 21.34 17.40
CA GLY A 927 25.56 22.15 16.86
C GLY A 927 26.81 22.14 17.73
N ASN A 928 27.81 22.92 17.31
CA ASN A 928 29.07 23.12 18.00
C ASN A 928 29.09 24.51 18.69
N ALA A 929 30.24 25.19 18.71
CA ALA A 929 30.39 26.52 19.32
C ALA A 929 30.47 27.65 18.29
N GLY A 930 30.32 27.32 16.99
CA GLY A 930 30.27 28.22 15.86
C GLY A 930 28.83 28.59 15.48
N ASN A 931 28.66 29.28 14.36
CA ASN A 931 27.33 29.64 13.87
C ASN A 931 26.80 28.51 12.98
N ASN A 932 25.93 27.66 13.51
CA ASN A 932 25.49 26.45 12.82
C ASN A 932 24.19 26.65 12.03
N ASN A 933 24.05 25.95 10.91
CA ASN A 933 22.77 25.76 10.21
C ASN A 933 22.33 24.30 10.35
N ILE A 934 21.31 24.03 11.15
CA ILE A 934 20.84 22.68 11.43
C ILE A 934 19.45 22.51 10.84
N THR A 935 19.32 21.55 9.93
CA THR A 935 18.05 21.17 9.30
C THR A 935 17.69 19.75 9.70
N GLY A 936 16.54 19.60 10.34
CA GLY A 936 15.95 18.31 10.69
C GLY A 936 15.34 17.60 9.47
N ASN A 937 14.76 16.43 9.73
CA ASN A 937 14.16 15.56 8.74
C ASN A 937 12.63 15.52 8.89
N ASN A 938 11.95 14.45 8.45
CA ASN A 938 10.49 14.37 8.58
C ASN A 938 10.00 13.78 9.92
N GLY A 939 10.92 13.30 10.77
CA GLY A 939 10.59 12.73 12.07
C GLY A 939 10.57 13.78 13.18
N ILE A 940 10.18 13.39 14.38
CA ILE A 940 10.20 14.27 15.56
C ILE A 940 11.66 14.47 16.03
N ASN A 941 12.22 15.65 15.77
CA ASN A 941 13.62 15.98 15.99
C ASN A 941 13.81 16.83 17.26
N GLN A 942 14.88 16.55 18.01
CA GLN A 942 15.41 17.49 18.99
C GLN A 942 16.60 18.24 18.38
N ILE A 943 16.49 19.56 18.28
CA ILE A 943 17.48 20.41 17.62
C ILE A 943 18.04 21.41 18.63
N ASN A 944 19.35 21.38 18.82
CA ASN A 944 20.08 22.29 19.70
C ASN A 944 21.20 22.97 18.92
N GLY A 945 21.15 24.29 18.74
CA GLY A 945 22.21 25.05 18.05
C GLY A 945 23.54 25.04 18.81
N GLY A 946 23.50 24.95 20.13
CA GLY A 946 24.68 25.13 20.98
C GLY A 946 24.99 26.61 21.18
N ALA A 947 26.29 26.95 21.19
CA ALA A 947 26.71 28.33 21.33
C ALA A 947 27.02 28.91 19.95
N GLY A 948 26.60 30.13 19.66
CA GLY A 948 26.80 30.70 18.34
C GLY A 948 25.67 31.63 17.98
N ILE A 949 25.59 31.98 16.69
CA ILE A 949 24.40 32.52 16.05
C ILE A 949 23.88 31.43 15.13
N ASP A 950 22.94 30.65 15.63
CA ASP A 950 22.50 29.45 14.94
C ASP A 950 21.22 29.70 14.13
N THR A 951 21.08 28.98 13.02
CA THR A 951 19.85 28.85 12.25
C THR A 951 19.36 27.42 12.35
N LEU A 952 18.16 27.23 12.89
CA LEU A 952 17.56 25.93 13.18
C LEU A 952 16.28 25.78 12.36
N THR A 953 16.15 24.64 11.68
CA THR A 953 15.00 24.25 10.87
C THR A 953 14.58 22.86 11.35
N GLY A 954 13.35 22.71 11.85
CA GLY A 954 12.77 21.45 12.34
C GLY A 954 12.55 20.43 11.24
N GLY A 955 11.99 20.87 10.10
CA GLY A 955 11.49 20.00 9.05
C GLY A 955 10.00 19.74 9.21
N LEU A 956 9.58 18.50 8.93
CA LEU A 956 8.23 18.04 9.24
C LEU A 956 8.27 17.29 10.58
N GLY A 957 7.14 17.25 11.29
CA GLY A 957 7.06 16.62 12.61
C GLY A 957 6.80 17.64 13.71
N ALA A 958 6.74 17.16 14.96
CA ALA A 958 6.55 17.99 16.14
C ALA A 958 7.88 18.17 16.87
N ASP A 959 8.66 19.16 16.46
CA ASP A 959 10.06 19.27 16.82
C ASP A 959 10.29 20.00 18.15
N THR A 960 11.40 19.69 18.80
CA THR A 960 11.83 20.37 20.03
C THR A 960 13.13 21.12 19.84
N PHE A 961 13.08 22.45 19.91
CA PHE A 961 14.24 23.32 19.86
C PHE A 961 14.78 23.59 21.27
N ILE A 962 16.03 23.22 21.54
CA ILE A 962 16.61 23.31 22.87
C ILE A 962 17.49 24.57 22.97
N PHE A 963 17.21 25.43 23.96
CA PHE A 963 17.99 26.63 24.23
C PHE A 963 18.52 26.70 25.65
N GLN A 964 19.78 27.14 25.78
CA GLN A 964 20.44 27.32 27.06
C GLN A 964 20.67 28.80 27.37
N PHE A 965 20.28 29.25 28.57
CA PHE A 965 20.51 30.63 28.99
C PHE A 965 21.99 31.04 28.89
N GLY A 966 22.22 32.21 28.31
CA GLY A 966 23.55 32.75 28.02
C GLY A 966 24.16 32.31 26.67
N GLN A 967 23.52 31.42 25.91
CA GLN A 967 23.95 31.08 24.54
C GLN A 967 23.24 31.98 23.51
N SER A 968 21.90 32.02 23.52
CA SER A 968 21.10 32.88 22.63
C SER A 968 20.85 34.28 23.22
N THR A 969 21.77 35.22 23.06
CA THR A 969 21.72 36.57 23.68
C THR A 969 21.51 37.68 22.66
N ILE A 970 21.42 38.96 23.07
CA ILE A 970 21.34 40.09 22.11
C ILE A 970 22.48 40.07 21.09
N SER A 971 23.70 39.74 21.55
CA SER A 971 24.90 39.77 20.70
C SER A 971 25.06 38.52 19.83
N ALA A 972 24.38 37.45 20.18
CA ALA A 972 24.45 36.16 19.49
C ALA A 972 23.06 35.50 19.58
N SER A 973 22.11 35.96 18.76
CA SER A 973 20.71 35.56 18.83
C SER A 973 20.44 34.52 17.76
N ASP A 974 19.95 33.36 18.18
CA ASP A 974 19.64 32.26 17.27
C ASP A 974 18.30 32.46 16.60
N ARG A 975 18.08 31.69 15.54
CA ARG A 975 16.90 31.78 14.70
C ARG A 975 16.30 30.42 14.41
N ILE A 976 15.00 30.31 14.60
CA ILE A 976 14.18 29.18 14.11
C ILE A 976 13.46 29.62 12.82
N THR A 977 13.49 28.77 11.80
CA THR A 977 13.02 29.12 10.44
C THR A 977 11.68 28.55 10.05
N ASP A 978 11.10 27.65 10.83
CA ASP A 978 9.88 26.90 10.49
C ASP A 978 9.00 26.54 11.71
N PHE A 979 9.15 27.26 12.83
CA PHE A 979 8.44 26.96 14.07
C PHE A 979 6.90 26.95 13.91
N ALA A 980 6.29 25.78 14.04
CA ALA A 980 4.85 25.55 13.98
C ALA A 980 4.22 25.57 15.39
N ILE A 981 3.42 26.59 15.68
CA ILE A 981 2.73 26.72 16.98
C ILE A 981 1.79 25.52 17.19
N ASN A 982 1.72 25.00 18.42
CA ASN A 982 0.96 23.81 18.85
C ASN A 982 1.61 22.46 18.51
N SER A 983 2.44 22.39 17.46
CA SER A 983 3.25 21.22 17.13
C SER A 983 4.62 21.33 17.82
N ASP A 984 5.43 22.30 17.39
CA ASP A 984 6.79 22.47 17.85
C ASP A 984 6.86 23.05 19.26
N LYS A 985 7.96 22.72 19.94
CA LYS A 985 8.22 23.15 21.31
C LYS A 985 9.63 23.70 21.47
N ILE A 986 9.80 24.51 22.50
CA ILE A 986 11.06 25.04 22.97
C ILE A 986 11.34 24.45 24.36
N ASP A 987 12.46 23.75 24.49
CA ASP A 987 12.97 23.27 25.78
C ASP A 987 14.07 24.21 26.29
N LEU A 988 14.06 24.48 27.60
CA LEU A 988 14.92 25.49 28.21
C LEU A 988 15.85 24.89 29.27
N LEU A 989 17.13 25.23 29.14
CA LEU A 989 18.18 24.85 30.08
C LEU A 989 18.76 26.06 30.83
N THR A 990 19.12 25.87 32.11
CA THR A 990 19.89 26.86 32.87
C THR A 990 21.25 27.10 32.23
N GLN A 991 21.95 28.17 32.60
CA GLN A 991 23.34 28.38 32.18
C GLN A 991 24.27 27.20 32.55
N GLY A 992 23.91 26.37 33.53
CA GLY A 992 24.63 25.14 33.90
C GLY A 992 24.22 23.88 33.10
N GLY A 993 23.31 24.00 32.13
CA GLY A 993 22.83 22.89 31.30
C GLY A 993 21.77 22.01 31.97
N THR A 994 21.11 22.49 33.02
CA THR A 994 20.04 21.73 33.71
C THR A 994 18.66 22.18 33.23
N ALA A 995 17.72 21.25 33.01
CA ALA A 995 16.35 21.57 32.65
C ALA A 995 15.70 22.56 33.64
N MET A 996 14.86 23.45 33.13
CA MET A 996 14.08 24.41 33.91
C MET A 996 12.60 24.21 33.70
N ASN A 997 11.79 24.76 34.61
CA ASN A 997 10.36 24.84 34.38
C ASN A 997 10.06 25.87 33.30
N ALA A 998 9.09 25.58 32.45
CA ALA A 998 8.56 26.52 31.47
C ALA A 998 8.20 27.89 32.11
N PRO A 999 8.29 28.99 31.34
CA PRO A 999 7.91 30.32 31.81
C PRO A 999 6.48 30.35 32.32
N SER A 1000 6.21 31.00 33.45
CA SER A 1000 4.87 30.94 34.07
C SER A 1000 3.80 31.78 33.35
N SER A 1001 4.20 32.69 32.46
CA SER A 1001 3.30 33.58 31.71
C SER A 1001 3.97 34.19 30.48
N PHE A 1002 3.14 34.53 29.48
CA PHE A 1002 3.49 35.41 28.37
C PHE A 1002 3.04 36.85 28.64
N SER A 1003 3.93 37.81 28.50
CA SER A 1003 3.57 39.23 28.40
C SER A 1003 3.80 39.71 26.97
N ARG A 1004 2.81 40.36 26.36
CA ARG A 1004 2.99 40.92 25.02
C ARG A 1004 3.68 42.26 25.11
N ALA A 1005 4.70 42.46 24.28
CA ALA A 1005 5.27 43.77 24.02
C ALA A 1005 4.68 44.45 22.79
N ALA A 1006 4.68 45.78 22.79
CA ALA A 1006 4.24 46.54 21.62
C ALA A 1006 5.17 46.26 20.44
N ASN A 1007 4.60 46.18 19.23
CA ASN A 1007 5.39 46.08 18.00
C ASN A 1007 6.42 47.21 17.96
N SER A 1008 7.62 46.89 17.49
CA SER A 1008 8.72 47.82 17.40
C SER A 1008 9.09 48.11 15.94
N THR A 1009 9.60 49.32 15.72
CA THR A 1009 10.14 49.78 14.43
C THR A 1009 11.64 50.09 14.52
N VAL A 1010 12.33 49.55 15.54
CA VAL A 1010 13.77 49.72 15.70
C VAL A 1010 14.53 48.84 14.72
N THR A 1011 15.78 49.23 14.43
CA THR A 1011 16.61 48.55 13.42
C THR A 1011 17.79 47.76 14.01
N THR A 1012 17.89 47.64 15.34
CA THR A 1012 18.92 46.84 16.03
C THR A 1012 18.34 46.13 17.26
N LEU A 1013 18.83 44.94 17.59
CA LEU A 1013 18.35 44.15 18.75
C LEU A 1013 18.57 44.88 20.08
N GLN A 1014 19.69 45.60 20.20
CA GLN A 1014 19.95 46.44 21.37
C GLN A 1014 18.88 47.54 21.56
N ASN A 1015 18.43 48.16 20.47
CA ASN A 1015 17.39 49.19 20.53
C ASN A 1015 16.00 48.60 20.76
N LEU A 1016 15.74 47.38 20.27
CA LEU A 1016 14.53 46.61 20.58
C LEU A 1016 14.38 46.45 22.08
N VAL A 1017 15.42 45.91 22.72
CA VAL A 1017 15.40 45.70 24.16
C VAL A 1017 15.27 47.01 24.94
N ASN A 1018 16.05 48.03 24.58
CA ASN A 1018 16.03 49.33 25.26
C ASN A 1018 14.69 50.09 25.08
N GLN A 1019 13.92 49.80 24.04
CA GLN A 1019 12.61 50.43 23.81
C GLN A 1019 11.48 49.65 24.47
N VAL A 1020 11.61 48.33 24.58
CA VAL A 1020 10.48 47.45 24.89
C VAL A 1020 10.52 46.94 26.33
N PHE A 1021 11.70 46.63 26.86
CA PHE A 1021 11.85 45.97 28.17
C PHE A 1021 12.57 46.87 29.18
N THR A 1022 12.35 46.63 30.48
CA THR A 1022 13.04 47.31 31.58
C THR A 1022 14.30 46.53 31.97
N ASP A 1023 15.43 47.22 32.17
CA ASP A 1023 16.69 46.59 32.59
C ASP A 1023 16.71 46.23 34.09
N ALA A 1024 17.48 45.19 34.45
CA ALA A 1024 17.64 44.77 35.85
C ALA A 1024 18.35 45.82 36.74
N ASN A 1025 19.06 46.78 36.14
CA ASN A 1025 19.83 47.82 36.84
C ASN A 1025 19.12 49.19 36.93
N GLY A 1026 17.90 49.31 36.41
CA GLY A 1026 16.87 50.19 36.93
C GLY A 1026 16.71 51.57 36.28
N ALA A 1027 16.35 51.64 34.99
CA ALA A 1027 15.21 52.43 34.48
C ALA A 1027 15.12 52.54 32.95
N ILE A 1028 13.91 52.40 32.39
CA ILE A 1028 13.47 53.02 31.12
C ILE A 1028 11.94 53.24 31.15
N THR A 1029 11.51 54.44 31.59
CA THR A 1029 10.11 54.80 31.88
C THR A 1029 9.19 54.59 30.67
N GLY A 1030 8.18 53.72 30.82
CA GLY A 1030 7.22 53.39 29.75
C GLY A 1030 7.41 52.00 29.15
N ASN A 1031 8.53 51.33 29.43
CA ASN A 1031 8.82 49.97 29.00
C ASN A 1031 8.14 48.94 29.89
N GLN A 1032 8.03 47.70 29.40
CA GLN A 1032 7.44 46.61 30.17
C GLN A 1032 8.46 45.98 31.12
N GLY A 1033 8.02 45.65 32.32
CA GLY A 1033 8.81 44.84 33.25
C GLY A 1033 8.67 43.36 32.89
N LEU A 1034 9.78 42.63 32.81
CA LEU A 1034 9.79 41.16 32.74
C LEU A 1034 9.94 40.61 34.16
N GLY A 1035 9.00 39.74 34.55
CA GLY A 1035 9.06 39.02 35.81
C GLY A 1035 10.03 37.84 35.74
N VAL A 1036 10.43 37.33 36.90
CA VAL A 1036 11.25 36.11 37.02
C VAL A 1036 10.55 34.95 36.32
N ASN A 1037 11.27 34.22 35.46
CA ASN A 1037 10.74 33.09 34.68
C ASN A 1037 9.47 33.46 33.88
N SER A 1038 9.54 34.57 33.13
CA SER A 1038 8.48 35.03 32.22
C SER A 1038 9.01 35.19 30.80
N ALA A 1039 8.11 35.09 29.82
CA ALA A 1039 8.45 35.26 28.42
C ALA A 1039 7.65 36.41 27.77
N ALA A 1040 8.16 36.95 26.68
CA ALA A 1040 7.50 37.98 25.90
C ALA A 1040 7.77 37.83 24.41
N LEU A 1041 6.76 38.14 23.60
CA LEU A 1041 6.87 38.21 22.14
C LEU A 1041 6.87 39.66 21.67
N VAL A 1042 7.74 39.96 20.71
CA VAL A 1042 7.84 41.28 20.07
C VAL A 1042 7.93 41.13 18.56
N GLN A 1043 7.02 41.78 17.84
CA GLN A 1043 7.15 41.91 16.39
C GLN A 1043 8.00 43.12 16.03
N VAL A 1044 9.02 42.92 15.19
CA VAL A 1044 9.77 43.99 14.53
C VAL A 1044 9.38 44.05 13.06
N THR A 1045 8.98 45.22 12.59
CA THR A 1045 8.36 45.40 11.26
C THR A 1045 9.25 46.12 10.25
N THR A 1046 10.44 46.58 10.66
CA THR A 1046 11.30 47.43 9.81
C THR A 1046 12.78 47.18 10.07
N GLY A 1047 13.60 47.17 9.01
CA GLY A 1047 15.07 47.09 9.10
C GLY A 1047 15.62 45.66 8.97
N ALA A 1048 16.92 45.50 9.24
CA ALA A 1048 17.66 44.23 9.06
C ALA A 1048 17.34 43.17 10.12
N ILE A 1049 16.61 43.53 11.18
CA ILE A 1049 16.16 42.65 12.26
C ILE A 1049 14.64 42.46 12.23
N ALA A 1050 14.01 42.55 11.06
CA ALA A 1050 12.58 42.28 10.94
C ALA A 1050 12.31 40.81 11.27
N GLY A 1051 11.29 40.55 12.08
CA GLY A 1051 11.00 39.21 12.58
C GLY A 1051 10.22 39.23 13.90
N THR A 1052 9.91 38.05 14.39
CA THR A 1052 9.22 37.82 15.65
C THR A 1052 10.24 37.36 16.68
N TYR A 1053 10.42 38.11 17.76
CA TYR A 1053 11.39 37.78 18.79
C TYR A 1053 10.70 37.25 20.03
N LEU A 1054 11.15 36.08 20.48
CA LEU A 1054 10.83 35.52 21.78
C LEU A 1054 11.92 35.90 22.77
N VAL A 1055 11.52 36.60 23.83
CA VAL A 1055 12.39 37.04 24.92
C VAL A 1055 12.01 36.26 26.16
N ILE A 1056 12.99 35.63 26.81
CA ILE A 1056 12.76 34.83 28.00
C ILE A 1056 13.69 35.33 29.09
N ASN A 1057 13.11 35.69 30.23
CA ASN A 1057 13.86 36.16 31.38
C ASN A 1057 14.33 35.00 32.24
N ASP A 1058 15.57 35.08 32.71
CA ASP A 1058 16.16 34.12 33.62
C ASP A 1058 15.54 34.20 35.04
N SER A 1059 16.30 33.74 36.03
CA SER A 1059 15.86 33.77 37.43
C SER A 1059 15.97 35.16 38.11
N ALA A 1060 16.32 36.22 37.38
CA ALA A 1060 16.51 37.58 37.88
C ALA A 1060 15.62 38.59 37.15
N ALA A 1061 14.86 39.38 37.92
CA ALA A 1061 13.89 40.32 37.36
C ALA A 1061 14.53 41.41 36.47
N GLY A 1062 13.85 41.71 35.35
CA GLY A 1062 14.28 42.69 34.35
C GLY A 1062 15.28 42.12 33.33
N PHE A 1063 15.31 42.70 32.13
CA PHE A 1063 16.09 42.14 31.03
C PHE A 1063 17.60 42.28 31.23
N GLN A 1064 18.35 41.20 31.02
CA GLN A 1064 19.81 41.11 31.11
C GLN A 1064 20.42 40.69 29.77
N SER A 1065 21.02 41.63 29.03
CA SER A 1065 21.50 41.39 27.66
C SER A 1065 22.55 40.30 27.47
N SER A 1066 23.24 39.92 28.54
CA SER A 1066 24.26 38.86 28.52
C SER A 1066 23.75 37.50 29.02
N ASN A 1067 22.57 37.45 29.63
CA ASN A 1067 22.11 36.27 30.36
C ASN A 1067 20.72 35.80 29.90
N ASP A 1068 19.82 36.73 29.58
CA ASP A 1068 18.48 36.42 29.11
C ASP A 1068 18.48 35.94 27.66
N LEU A 1069 17.52 35.07 27.35
CA LEU A 1069 17.38 34.47 26.03
C LEU A 1069 16.63 35.40 25.08
N LEU A 1070 17.16 35.52 23.87
CA LEU A 1070 16.55 36.21 22.74
C LEU A 1070 16.62 35.34 21.50
N ILE A 1071 15.48 34.81 21.07
CA ILE A 1071 15.36 33.90 19.92
C ILE A 1071 14.50 34.56 18.85
N ASN A 1072 14.93 34.45 17.59
CA ASN A 1072 14.16 34.90 16.44
C ASN A 1072 13.35 33.74 15.86
N ILE A 1073 12.03 33.88 15.77
CA ILE A 1073 11.12 32.81 15.32
C ILE A 1073 10.45 33.28 14.02
N THR A 1074 11.14 33.07 12.90
CA THR A 1074 10.78 33.66 11.59
C THR A 1074 9.89 32.78 10.70
N GLY A 1075 9.74 31.50 11.02
CA GLY A 1075 9.08 30.48 10.20
C GLY A 1075 7.57 30.40 10.24
N PHE A 1076 6.91 31.55 10.28
CA PHE A 1076 5.50 31.61 10.62
C PHE A 1076 4.58 31.32 9.42
N THR A 1077 3.85 30.20 9.45
CA THR A 1077 2.70 29.91 8.57
C THR A 1077 1.38 30.14 9.33
N GLY A 1078 0.92 31.39 9.43
CA GLY A 1078 -0.32 31.75 10.13
C GLY A 1078 -0.58 33.27 10.19
N THR A 1079 -1.57 33.72 10.98
CA THR A 1079 -1.71 35.14 11.38
C THR A 1079 -1.50 35.22 12.88
N LEU A 1080 -0.55 36.03 13.40
CA LEU A 1080 -0.32 36.12 14.85
C LEU A 1080 -1.64 36.54 15.51
N PRO A 1081 -2.25 35.73 16.39
CA PRO A 1081 -3.52 36.08 17.02
C PRO A 1081 -3.41 37.43 17.73
N ALA A 1082 -4.52 38.15 17.87
CA ALA A 1082 -4.58 39.31 18.74
C ALA A 1082 -4.10 38.91 20.13
N LEU A 1083 -2.89 39.36 20.47
CA LEU A 1083 -2.12 38.81 21.59
C LEU A 1083 -2.83 38.92 22.95
N GLY A 1084 -2.74 37.85 23.75
CA GLY A 1084 -3.46 37.67 25.01
C GLY A 1084 -4.06 36.26 25.15
N ASN A 1085 -4.11 35.50 24.04
CA ASN A 1085 -4.80 34.21 23.95
C ASN A 1085 -3.89 33.00 23.69
N ILE A 1086 -2.57 33.12 23.69
CA ILE A 1086 -1.68 31.95 23.46
C ILE A 1086 -1.21 31.39 24.81
N PRO A 1087 -1.62 30.17 25.20
CA PRO A 1087 -1.10 29.49 26.38
C PRO A 1087 0.42 29.29 26.26
N VAL A 1088 1.12 29.43 27.38
CA VAL A 1088 2.57 29.16 27.46
C VAL A 1088 2.91 27.75 26.94
N GLY A 1089 2.08 26.76 27.24
CA GLY A 1089 2.28 25.35 26.83
C GLY A 1089 2.27 25.13 25.32
N ASN A 1090 1.90 26.12 24.51
CA ASN A 1090 1.95 25.99 23.05
C ASN A 1090 3.36 26.24 22.51
N PHE A 1091 4.23 26.90 23.28
CA PHE A 1091 5.61 27.21 22.90
C PHE A 1091 6.65 26.37 23.64
N PHE A 1092 6.38 25.96 24.87
CA PHE A 1092 7.39 25.35 25.74
C PHE A 1092 7.00 23.92 26.12
N VAL A 1093 8.02 23.06 26.29
CA VAL A 1093 7.88 21.72 26.90
C VAL A 1093 7.64 21.81 28.40
#